data_AF-A0A1Q7UQF7-F1
#
_entry.id   AF-A0A1Q7UQF7-F1
#
_cell.length_a   1.000
_cell.length_b   1.000
_cell.length_c   1.000
_cell.angle_alpha   90.00
_cell.angle_beta   90.00
_cell.angle_gamma   90.00
#
_symmetry.space_group_name_H-M   'P 1'
#
loop_
_entity.id
_entity.type
_entity.pdbx_description
1 polymer ?
#
loop_
_entity_poly.entity_id
_entity_poly.type
_entity_poly.pdbx_seq_one_letter_code
_entity_poly.pdbx_strand_id
1 'polypeptide(L)'
;MKLQKLENVATQTTKKVTTADITDERNRRLLIERYKEWLATHTSRNTINNALREMNEYAESAGKTVLVGEQKVTIFAPFRPEHSALWVITRWQSIVLMLLALGGCLGLQFFRQQTLLVAMTIITALYLGHLLTTVGLSFFTFRRSTEEEIDKGIVEALRDADWPSYTILCPLYREARVVPQFARAMMSMDYPVEKLQILFLTEADDADTRNAIRALTLPSHFKIVTVPQGSPRTKPRACNFGLMQAFGQYVVIYDAEDIPEPTQLKKAVLTFANHGPDLACVQAKLNFYNPYQNVLTRWFTAEYSLWFDLILPGLQSAKLSLPLGGTSNHFPTQILRALGGWDAFNVTEDCDLGLRLSRYQMETVVLNSTTYEEANSKFKNWIRQRSRWIKGYMQTYLINMRRPWRYLRPGRFREFVSLQLVIGGKTAFLFLNPFLWCLFVLYLFLGHDVAEAYHQLFPRPLLYAGAFSLIFGNFFYIYMYLLACLKRKQYYLIKWALSIPLYWAMMSIAACMAFFQLIVKPHYWEKTEHGLHLGKKPGGAIPDFASLNASPYLEDTPTLLVPVPTLASTNKQEQASSITAAFQAISTMPAPAITRKERVELKQPKGKSLRDPWFLVTIITALLTSISACWYFFQQREILLYGDSYSHMMLARRFFDSQSPGVAQLGGVWLPLPQVGMLPFIWNDSLWRSGLAGSFSSMTCYVVASCCIFLAARRITHDHVASYVGTLAFILNPNILYLQSTPLSELVCIATSTLACYFFLCWTQDNFPRQLVWAAASIFLATLARYDGWALFMVMLPLIAVVGLLKRRGWREIQGNLFVFGVLASLGIVLWLIWNQLIFHDMFYFQKGPYSALGQAISLNQIRAEQTYHNLWQSIRYYVVTSVDTFGSILLALGLVALIIFLVRKRLTTDTLAVMMFLVPFVFYVLTMYSGQVGIYVPGADPLNDPNHLFNVRFGSAMVASVAVCMAILAGYVRQALPRRWRPVGRVGQMAVALVIVAQAVLIVAGGIITLEDGIYGGSCAFPHPINVYLAQHYNGGRVLENTFTSNIDGADAGLLLKDIVYDGSDNLWAKALKNPEAMVDWVIVDPGNAKDIVAQHIDVNSPQFQQNFTLAYKEHYGLRLYHRNGLPPLPTRPISPYLASAHSLCKTGTTG
;
A
#
# COMPACT_ATOMS: atom_id res chain seq x y z
N MET A 1 -42.44 8.21 -31.86
CA MET A 1 -42.18 9.64 -32.15
C MET A 1 -43.21 10.46 -31.37
N LYS A 2 -42.75 11.40 -30.53
CA LYS A 2 -43.56 12.43 -29.84
C LYS A 2 -44.68 11.94 -28.91
N LEU A 3 -44.32 11.72 -27.65
CA LEU A 3 -44.99 12.36 -26.50
C LEU A 3 -43.99 12.44 -25.33
N GLN A 4 -42.92 13.13 -25.65
CA GLN A 4 -42.02 13.80 -24.72
C GLN A 4 -42.38 15.28 -24.85
N LYS A 5 -43.06 15.84 -23.85
CA LYS A 5 -43.00 17.24 -23.38
C LYS A 5 -44.29 17.59 -22.65
N LEU A 6 -44.11 18.09 -21.42
CA LEU A 6 -45.11 18.71 -20.53
C LEU A 6 -45.85 17.79 -19.57
N GLU A 7 -45.10 17.18 -18.66
CA GLU A 7 -45.40 17.32 -17.22
C GLU A 7 -44.09 17.30 -16.41
N ASN A 8 -43.19 18.18 -16.84
CA ASN A 8 -42.10 18.70 -16.02
C ASN A 8 -42.64 19.93 -15.27
N VAL A 9 -43.33 19.78 -14.14
CA VAL A 9 -43.35 20.74 -13.01
C VAL A 9 -43.97 20.02 -11.80
N ALA A 10 -43.17 19.34 -10.96
CA ALA A 10 -43.43 19.11 -9.51
C ALA A 10 -42.74 17.84 -8.97
N THR A 11 -41.41 17.80 -9.02
CA THR A 11 -40.59 17.21 -7.94
C THR A 11 -39.19 17.75 -8.08
N GLN A 12 -39.08 19.08 -7.95
CA GLN A 12 -37.84 19.71 -7.49
C GLN A 12 -37.55 19.17 -6.10
N THR A 13 -36.88 18.01 -6.04
CA THR A 13 -35.98 17.75 -4.93
C THR A 13 -34.95 18.84 -5.03
N THR A 14 -35.05 19.83 -4.15
CA THR A 14 -34.05 20.87 -3.97
C THR A 14 -32.72 20.21 -3.63
N LYS A 15 -31.96 19.80 -4.66
CA LYS A 15 -30.51 19.76 -4.61
C LYS A 15 -30.14 21.15 -4.15
N LYS A 16 -29.73 21.30 -2.91
CA LYS A 16 -29.02 22.50 -2.47
C LYS A 16 -27.81 22.59 -3.38
N VAL A 17 -27.92 23.38 -4.44
CA VAL A 17 -26.82 23.76 -5.31
C VAL A 17 -25.78 24.35 -4.37
N THR A 18 -24.71 23.61 -4.15
CA THR A 18 -23.67 24.05 -3.23
C THR A 18 -22.91 25.19 -3.90
N THR A 19 -22.26 26.05 -3.13
CA THR A 19 -21.35 27.06 -3.69
C THR A 19 -20.22 26.43 -4.52
N ALA A 20 -19.92 25.13 -4.32
CA ALA A 20 -19.01 24.37 -5.16
C ALA A 20 -19.59 24.12 -6.57
N ASP A 21 -20.85 23.72 -6.69
CA ASP A 21 -21.51 23.46 -7.99
C ASP A 21 -21.58 24.72 -8.88
N ILE A 22 -21.82 25.90 -8.28
CA ILE A 22 -21.83 27.20 -8.99
C ILE A 22 -20.43 27.61 -9.45
N THR A 23 -19.41 27.33 -8.63
CA THR A 23 -18.02 27.65 -8.96
C THR A 23 -17.52 26.73 -10.08
N ASP A 24 -17.94 25.47 -10.08
CA ASP A 24 -17.57 24.47 -11.08
C ASP A 24 -18.15 24.80 -12.48
N GLU A 25 -19.42 25.21 -12.54
CA GLU A 25 -20.06 25.63 -13.78
C GLU A 25 -19.41 26.92 -14.36
N ARG A 26 -19.06 27.89 -13.51
CA ARG A 26 -18.33 29.09 -13.93
C ARG A 26 -16.95 28.74 -14.48
N ASN A 27 -16.21 27.87 -13.79
CA ASN A 27 -14.89 27.41 -14.23
C ASN A 27 -14.97 26.65 -15.55
N ARG A 28 -15.99 25.80 -15.73
CA ARG A 28 -16.24 25.07 -16.97
C ARG A 28 -16.50 26.01 -18.14
N ARG A 29 -17.32 27.05 -17.97
CA ARG A 29 -17.55 28.06 -19.03
C ARG A 29 -16.28 28.81 -19.40
N LEU A 30 -15.48 29.22 -18.41
CA LEU A 30 -14.20 29.87 -18.66
C LEU A 30 -13.25 28.96 -19.46
N LEU A 31 -13.16 27.68 -19.09
CA LEU A 31 -12.36 26.69 -19.82
C LEU A 31 -12.82 26.52 -21.27
N ILE A 32 -14.13 26.45 -21.51
CA ILE A 32 -14.69 26.33 -22.86
C ILE A 32 -14.25 27.52 -23.73
N GLU A 33 -14.39 28.76 -23.23
CA GLU A 33 -13.98 29.95 -23.98
C GLU A 33 -12.48 29.98 -24.26
N ARG A 34 -11.64 29.63 -23.26
CA ARG A 34 -10.19 29.50 -23.46
C ARG A 34 -9.82 28.45 -24.50
N TYR A 35 -10.51 27.31 -24.51
CA TYR A 35 -10.28 26.29 -25.52
C TYR A 35 -10.71 26.74 -26.91
N LYS A 36 -11.84 27.46 -27.04
CA LYS A 36 -12.25 28.03 -28.34
C LYS A 36 -11.21 29.01 -28.87
N GLU A 37 -10.75 29.94 -28.05
CA GLU A 37 -9.69 30.89 -28.40
C GLU A 37 -8.42 30.16 -28.85
N TRP A 38 -7.99 29.17 -28.07
CA TRP A 38 -6.80 28.39 -28.38
C TRP A 38 -6.95 27.60 -29.68
N LEU A 39 -8.07 26.88 -29.89
CA LEU A 39 -8.33 26.11 -31.11
C LEU A 39 -8.34 27.01 -32.35
N ALA A 40 -9.01 28.17 -32.28
CA ALA A 40 -9.06 29.13 -33.39
C ALA A 40 -7.66 29.65 -33.77
N THR A 41 -6.85 30.03 -32.78
CA THR A 41 -5.47 30.47 -33.03
C THR A 41 -4.59 29.34 -33.56
N HIS A 42 -4.78 28.12 -33.07
CA HIS A 42 -3.95 26.98 -33.44
C HIS A 42 -4.19 26.55 -34.89
N THR A 43 -5.45 26.50 -35.34
CA THR A 43 -5.77 26.11 -36.71
C THR A 43 -5.32 27.18 -37.73
N SER A 44 -5.40 28.46 -37.39
CA SER A 44 -4.97 29.56 -38.27
C SER A 44 -3.46 29.53 -38.62
N ARG A 45 -2.60 28.97 -37.76
CA ARG A 45 -1.16 28.91 -37.98
C ARG A 45 -0.73 27.80 -38.94
N ASN A 46 -1.56 26.78 -39.10
CA ASN A 46 -1.15 25.54 -39.76
C ASN A 46 -1.82 25.41 -41.13
N THR A 47 -1.33 26.19 -42.10
CA THR A 47 -1.80 26.09 -43.49
C THR A 47 -1.41 24.73 -44.08
N ILE A 48 -2.30 24.14 -44.88
CA ILE A 48 -2.09 22.85 -45.57
C ILE A 48 -0.74 22.80 -46.31
N ASN A 49 -0.32 23.93 -46.90
CA ASN A 49 0.96 24.04 -47.62
C ASN A 49 2.19 23.79 -46.73
N ASN A 50 2.18 24.26 -45.48
CA ASN A 50 3.28 24.03 -44.54
C ASN A 50 3.33 22.56 -44.12
N ALA A 51 2.18 21.95 -43.82
CA ALA A 51 2.10 20.54 -43.46
C ALA A 51 2.60 19.62 -44.58
N LEU A 52 2.24 19.93 -45.84
CA LEU A 52 2.73 19.20 -47.01
C LEU A 52 4.24 19.36 -47.20
N ARG A 53 4.77 20.57 -47.03
CA ARG A 53 6.21 20.82 -47.11
C ARG A 53 6.99 20.00 -46.07
N GLU A 54 6.59 20.04 -44.80
CA GLU A 54 7.24 19.27 -43.73
C GLU A 54 7.12 17.76 -43.94
N MET A 55 5.98 17.30 -44.47
CA MET A 55 5.79 15.90 -44.83
C MET A 55 6.77 15.46 -45.92
N ASN A 56 6.94 16.27 -46.97
CA ASN A 56 7.86 15.99 -48.08
C ASN A 56 9.32 15.99 -47.62
N GLU A 57 9.73 17.01 -46.86
CA GLU A 57 11.09 17.10 -46.28
C GLU A 57 11.40 15.89 -45.39
N TYR A 58 10.44 15.46 -44.56
CA TYR A 58 10.60 14.26 -43.74
C TYR A 58 10.67 12.98 -44.59
N ALA A 59 9.77 12.80 -45.55
CA ALA A 59 9.72 11.62 -46.42
C ALA A 59 11.02 11.43 -47.20
N GLU A 60 11.63 12.51 -47.70
CA GLU A 60 12.93 12.48 -48.37
C GLU A 60 14.04 12.00 -47.43
N SER A 61 14.07 12.49 -46.19
CA SER A 61 15.06 12.06 -45.19
C SER A 61 14.85 10.60 -44.75
N ALA A 62 13.60 10.17 -44.63
CA ALA A 62 13.19 8.88 -44.09
C ALA A 62 13.26 7.74 -45.14
N GLY A 63 13.10 8.07 -46.42
CA GLY A 63 13.17 7.13 -47.54
C GLY A 63 14.58 6.65 -47.90
N LYS A 64 15.63 7.21 -47.26
CA LYS A 64 17.03 6.82 -47.52
C LYS A 64 17.31 5.39 -47.06
N THR A 65 17.88 4.59 -47.96
CA THR A 65 18.36 3.23 -47.64
C THR A 65 19.65 3.29 -46.84
N VAL A 66 19.73 2.50 -45.78
CA VAL A 66 20.91 2.40 -44.92
C VAL A 66 21.67 1.11 -45.21
N LEU A 67 23.00 1.20 -45.32
CA LEU A 67 23.88 0.04 -45.36
C LEU A 67 24.22 -0.40 -43.93
N VAL A 68 23.83 -1.63 -43.58
CA VAL A 68 24.15 -2.29 -42.32
C VAL A 68 25.04 -3.48 -42.62
N GLY A 69 26.35 -3.34 -42.40
CA GLY A 69 27.31 -4.32 -42.90
C GLY A 69 27.20 -4.43 -44.42
N GLU A 70 26.87 -5.61 -44.94
CA GLU A 70 26.63 -5.86 -46.37
C GLU A 70 25.15 -5.76 -46.78
N GLN A 71 24.21 -5.62 -45.82
CA GLN A 71 22.77 -5.62 -46.10
C GLN A 71 22.22 -4.19 -46.28
N LYS A 72 21.50 -3.97 -47.38
CA LYS A 72 20.71 -2.76 -47.63
C LYS A 72 19.37 -2.87 -46.90
N VAL A 73 19.12 -1.98 -45.95
CA VAL A 73 17.86 -1.96 -45.18
C VAL A 73 17.16 -0.62 -45.28
N THR A 74 15.85 -0.67 -45.51
CA THR A 74 14.98 0.52 -45.57
C THR A 74 14.00 0.47 -44.41
N ILE A 75 14.18 1.37 -43.44
CA ILE A 75 13.40 1.45 -42.20
C ILE A 75 12.33 2.55 -42.20
N PHE A 76 12.28 3.34 -43.28
CA PHE A 76 11.35 4.47 -43.48
C PHE A 76 11.38 5.53 -42.38
N ALA A 77 12.55 5.73 -41.77
CA ALA A 77 12.79 6.72 -40.74
C ALA A 77 14.28 7.10 -40.71
N PRO A 78 14.63 8.33 -40.25
CA PRO A 78 16.02 8.73 -40.07
C PRO A 78 16.79 7.78 -39.13
N PHE A 79 17.77 7.05 -39.65
CA PHE A 79 18.47 6.02 -38.89
C PHE A 79 19.48 6.57 -37.88
N ARG A 80 19.42 6.07 -36.65
CA ARG A 80 20.31 6.44 -35.55
C ARG A 80 20.94 5.19 -34.92
N PRO A 81 22.15 4.78 -35.33
CA PRO A 81 22.79 3.55 -34.88
C PRO A 81 22.89 3.42 -33.35
N GLU A 82 23.17 4.53 -32.65
CA GLU A 82 23.31 4.53 -31.18
C GLU A 82 22.02 4.16 -30.43
N HIS A 83 20.86 4.32 -31.07
CA HIS A 83 19.55 4.16 -30.44
C HIS A 83 18.74 3.02 -31.05
N SER A 84 19.21 2.40 -32.12
CA SER A 84 18.53 1.26 -32.73
C SER A 84 18.89 -0.06 -32.05
N ALA A 85 17.90 -0.93 -31.90
CA ALA A 85 17.98 -2.29 -31.40
C ALA A 85 18.69 -3.25 -32.37
N LEU A 86 18.96 -2.82 -33.60
CA LEU A 86 19.71 -3.57 -34.61
C LEU A 86 20.94 -4.31 -34.02
N TRP A 87 21.67 -3.65 -33.14
CA TRP A 87 22.78 -4.25 -32.38
C TRP A 87 22.41 -4.39 -30.90
N VAL A 88 21.64 -5.41 -30.51
CA VAL A 88 21.09 -5.50 -29.13
C VAL A 88 22.17 -5.31 -28.04
N ILE A 89 23.31 -5.99 -28.18
CA ILE A 89 24.45 -5.93 -27.25
C ILE A 89 25.68 -5.41 -28.00
N THR A 90 26.39 -4.44 -27.42
CA THR A 90 27.66 -3.95 -27.97
C THR A 90 28.84 -4.82 -27.53
N ARG A 91 29.98 -4.76 -28.27
CA ARG A 91 31.19 -5.54 -27.92
C ARG A 91 31.64 -5.35 -26.47
N TRP A 92 31.65 -4.11 -25.98
CA TRP A 92 32.06 -3.82 -24.61
C TRP A 92 31.05 -4.37 -23.58
N GLN A 93 29.74 -4.31 -23.86
CA GLN A 93 28.72 -4.90 -23.00
C GLN A 93 28.90 -6.41 -22.92
N SER A 94 29.18 -7.08 -24.05
CA SER A 94 29.49 -8.51 -24.06
C SER A 94 30.72 -8.82 -23.21
N ILE A 95 31.80 -8.05 -23.34
CA ILE A 95 33.02 -8.23 -22.52
C ILE A 95 32.69 -8.09 -21.04
N VAL A 96 31.97 -7.05 -20.64
CA VAL A 96 31.58 -6.84 -19.23
C VAL A 96 30.70 -7.98 -18.71
N LEU A 97 29.70 -8.42 -19.49
CA LEU A 97 28.85 -9.55 -19.12
C LEU A 97 29.64 -10.86 -18.99
N MET A 98 30.59 -11.12 -19.90
CA MET A 98 31.47 -12.29 -19.83
C MET A 98 32.41 -12.22 -18.62
N LEU A 99 32.97 -11.05 -18.30
CA LEU A 99 33.81 -10.86 -17.11
C LEU A 99 33.00 -11.03 -15.82
N LEU A 100 31.77 -10.53 -15.76
CA LEU A 100 30.88 -10.74 -14.62
C LEU A 100 30.50 -12.22 -14.46
N ALA A 101 30.21 -12.91 -15.56
CA ALA A 101 29.92 -14.34 -15.55
C ALA A 101 31.15 -15.16 -15.11
N LEU A 102 32.33 -14.87 -15.68
CA LEU A 102 33.59 -15.51 -15.31
C LEU A 102 33.94 -15.24 -13.84
N GLY A 103 33.81 -13.99 -13.38
CA GLY A 103 34.03 -13.61 -11.99
C GLY A 103 33.05 -14.31 -11.05
N GLY A 104 31.78 -14.48 -11.45
CA GLY A 104 30.80 -15.27 -10.71
C GLY A 104 31.17 -16.76 -10.64
N CYS A 105 31.61 -17.37 -11.75
CA CYS A 105 32.06 -18.76 -11.78
C CYS A 105 33.33 -18.99 -10.94
N LEU A 106 34.33 -18.13 -11.08
CA LEU A 106 35.56 -18.16 -10.26
C LEU A 106 35.23 -17.92 -8.79
N GLY A 107 34.33 -16.98 -8.50
CA GLY A 107 33.82 -16.74 -7.15
C GLY A 107 33.13 -17.97 -6.57
N LEU A 108 32.28 -18.66 -7.33
CA LEU A 108 31.63 -19.90 -6.87
C LEU A 108 32.63 -21.05 -6.64
N GLN A 109 33.71 -21.11 -7.42
CA GLN A 109 34.74 -22.14 -7.31
C GLN A 109 35.69 -21.90 -6.12
N PHE A 110 36.15 -20.65 -5.92
CA PHE A 110 37.17 -20.31 -4.93
C PHE A 110 36.61 -19.67 -3.65
N PHE A 111 35.47 -18.99 -3.72
CA PHE A 111 34.85 -18.20 -2.65
C PHE A 111 33.34 -18.41 -2.59
N ARG A 112 32.91 -19.68 -2.56
CA ARG A 112 31.49 -20.10 -2.70
C ARG A 112 30.55 -19.32 -1.78
N GLN A 113 30.86 -19.27 -0.48
CA GLN A 113 29.99 -18.65 0.52
C GLN A 113 29.90 -17.13 0.33
N GLN A 114 31.02 -16.45 0.12
CA GLN A 114 31.06 -14.99 -0.07
C GLN A 114 30.32 -14.60 -1.36
N THR A 115 30.50 -15.36 -2.43
CA THR A 115 29.85 -15.11 -3.72
C THR A 115 28.33 -15.25 -3.62
N LEU A 116 27.84 -16.31 -2.96
CA LEU A 116 26.41 -16.51 -2.73
C LEU A 116 25.82 -15.42 -1.82
N LEU A 117 26.53 -15.02 -0.77
CA LEU A 117 26.11 -13.94 0.12
C LEU A 117 25.99 -12.61 -0.62
N VAL A 118 26.99 -12.24 -1.44
CA VAL A 118 26.95 -11.03 -2.27
C VAL A 118 25.79 -11.07 -3.24
N ALA A 119 25.55 -12.22 -3.90
CA ALA A 119 24.42 -12.39 -4.80
C ALA A 119 23.08 -12.19 -4.09
N MET A 120 22.86 -12.84 -2.94
CA MET A 120 21.62 -12.68 -2.16
C MET A 120 21.44 -11.27 -1.62
N THR A 121 22.54 -10.60 -1.27
CA THR A 121 22.53 -9.19 -0.85
C THR A 121 22.07 -8.27 -1.98
N ILE A 122 22.62 -8.44 -3.19
CA ILE A 122 22.21 -7.66 -4.37
C ILE A 122 20.74 -7.93 -4.70
N ILE A 123 20.32 -9.20 -4.72
CA ILE A 123 18.93 -9.60 -4.99
C ILE A 123 18.00 -8.92 -3.97
N THR A 124 18.28 -9.06 -2.68
CA THR A 124 17.43 -8.48 -1.63
C THR A 124 17.39 -6.96 -1.69
N ALA A 125 18.51 -6.30 -1.97
CA ALA A 125 18.56 -4.85 -2.16
C ALA A 125 17.72 -4.40 -3.37
N LEU A 126 17.72 -5.16 -4.47
CA LEU A 126 16.87 -4.88 -5.63
C LEU A 126 15.38 -5.06 -5.29
N TYR A 127 15.00 -6.12 -4.59
CA TYR A 127 13.62 -6.33 -4.14
C TYR A 127 13.15 -5.21 -3.23
N LEU A 128 13.96 -4.84 -2.23
CA LEU A 128 13.63 -3.77 -1.30
C LEU A 128 13.53 -2.42 -2.03
N GLY A 129 14.48 -2.11 -2.91
CA GLY A 129 14.45 -0.89 -3.72
C GLY A 129 13.21 -0.83 -4.62
N HIS A 130 12.82 -1.96 -5.23
CA HIS A 130 11.61 -2.04 -6.04
C HIS A 130 10.34 -1.86 -5.20
N LEU A 131 10.26 -2.52 -4.05
CA LEU A 131 9.15 -2.40 -3.11
C LEU A 131 8.99 -0.94 -2.67
N LEU A 132 10.06 -0.30 -2.20
CA LEU A 132 10.05 1.10 -1.77
C LEU A 132 9.64 2.04 -2.91
N THR A 133 10.14 1.81 -4.12
CA THR A 133 9.75 2.60 -5.29
C THR A 133 8.26 2.43 -5.57
N THR A 134 7.74 1.21 -5.56
CA THR A 134 6.33 0.93 -5.86
C THR A 134 5.39 1.48 -4.78
N VAL A 135 5.76 1.37 -3.50
CA VAL A 135 5.06 2.02 -2.39
C VAL A 135 5.05 3.54 -2.58
N GLY A 136 6.19 4.13 -2.94
CA GLY A 136 6.31 5.55 -3.24
C GLY A 136 5.40 6.01 -4.39
N LEU A 137 5.42 5.30 -5.52
CA LEU A 137 4.55 5.58 -6.67
C LEU A 137 3.06 5.47 -6.33
N SER A 138 2.69 4.48 -5.52
CA SER A 138 1.33 4.30 -5.03
C SER A 138 0.88 5.48 -4.18
N PHE A 139 1.74 5.92 -3.23
CA PHE A 139 1.48 7.09 -2.40
C PHE A 139 1.27 8.36 -3.25
N PHE A 140 2.12 8.58 -4.26
CA PHE A 140 1.95 9.73 -5.16
C PHE A 140 0.62 9.70 -5.92
N THR A 141 0.24 8.53 -6.43
CA THR A 141 -1.02 8.34 -7.15
C THR A 141 -2.25 8.62 -6.30
N PHE A 142 -2.26 8.16 -5.04
CA PHE A 142 -3.40 8.37 -4.15
C PHE A 142 -3.45 9.78 -3.55
N ARG A 143 -2.31 10.47 -3.46
CA ARG A 143 -2.24 11.85 -2.95
C ARG A 143 -2.72 12.88 -3.96
N ARG A 144 -2.42 12.69 -5.26
CA ARG A 144 -2.80 13.60 -6.35
C ARG A 144 -3.19 12.80 -7.59
N SER A 145 -4.39 13.04 -8.11
CA SER A 145 -4.71 12.60 -9.48
C SER A 145 -3.86 13.45 -10.44
N THR A 146 -2.85 12.83 -11.04
CA THR A 146 -2.00 13.45 -12.07
C THR A 146 -2.49 13.15 -13.48
N GLU A 147 -3.47 12.25 -13.60
CA GLU A 147 -4.19 12.01 -14.84
C GLU A 147 -4.81 13.32 -15.33
N GLU A 148 -4.76 13.56 -16.63
CA GLU A 148 -5.47 14.67 -17.23
C GLU A 148 -6.93 14.28 -17.40
N GLU A 149 -7.80 15.00 -16.70
CA GLU A 149 -9.24 14.81 -16.76
C GLU A 149 -9.87 15.87 -17.66
N ILE A 150 -10.30 15.45 -18.85
CA ILE A 150 -11.13 16.26 -19.74
C ILE A 150 -12.59 15.81 -19.59
N ASP A 151 -13.45 16.73 -19.15
CA ASP A 151 -14.88 16.48 -18.99
C ASP A 151 -15.55 16.28 -20.35
N LYS A 152 -16.45 15.30 -20.44
CA LYS A 152 -17.18 15.01 -21.69
C LYS A 152 -18.05 16.18 -22.12
N GLY A 153 -18.63 16.91 -21.17
CA GLY A 153 -19.47 18.06 -21.44
C GLY A 153 -18.70 19.28 -21.95
N ILE A 154 -17.38 19.38 -21.72
CA ILE A 154 -16.53 20.37 -22.39
C ILE A 154 -16.36 19.98 -23.87
N VAL A 155 -16.06 18.72 -24.15
CA VAL A 155 -15.91 18.22 -25.53
C VAL A 155 -17.19 18.42 -26.32
N GLU A 156 -18.35 18.15 -25.72
CA GLU A 156 -19.66 18.35 -26.33
C GLU A 156 -19.96 19.84 -26.60
N ALA A 157 -19.59 20.74 -25.68
CA ALA A 157 -19.74 22.19 -25.88
C ALA A 157 -18.82 22.77 -26.97
N LEU A 158 -17.77 22.04 -27.34
CA LEU A 158 -16.81 22.39 -28.39
C LEU A 158 -17.04 21.59 -29.69
N ARG A 159 -18.22 20.99 -29.87
CA ARG A 159 -18.53 20.13 -31.02
C ARG A 159 -18.22 20.80 -32.36
N ASP A 160 -18.62 22.07 -32.50
CA ASP A 160 -18.51 22.86 -33.74
C ASP A 160 -17.27 23.78 -33.77
N ALA A 161 -16.30 23.56 -32.86
CA ALA A 161 -15.04 24.28 -32.90
C ALA A 161 -14.18 23.86 -34.11
N ASP A 162 -13.26 24.73 -34.55
CA ASP A 162 -12.32 24.41 -35.64
C ASP A 162 -11.17 23.55 -35.11
N TRP A 163 -11.37 22.23 -35.15
CA TRP A 163 -10.40 21.24 -34.67
C TRP A 163 -9.20 21.08 -35.63
N PRO A 164 -7.97 20.83 -35.12
CA PRO A 164 -6.77 20.65 -35.94
C PRO A 164 -6.83 19.36 -36.76
N SER A 165 -5.98 19.22 -37.79
CA SER A 165 -5.93 17.97 -38.55
C SER A 165 -5.32 16.82 -37.74
N TYR A 166 -5.81 15.60 -37.95
CA TYR A 166 -5.42 14.40 -37.21
C TYR A 166 -5.21 13.22 -38.17
N THR A 167 -4.11 12.48 -38.01
CA THR A 167 -3.88 11.21 -38.72
C THR A 167 -3.92 10.03 -37.75
N ILE A 168 -4.67 8.99 -38.13
CA ILE A 168 -4.67 7.68 -37.46
C ILE A 168 -3.87 6.69 -38.31
N LEU A 169 -2.87 6.07 -37.71
CA LEU A 169 -2.09 4.97 -38.30
C LEU A 169 -2.61 3.64 -37.78
N CYS A 170 -3.01 2.76 -38.70
CA CYS A 170 -3.61 1.48 -38.40
C CYS A 170 -2.79 0.34 -39.03
N PRO A 171 -1.76 -0.19 -38.34
CA PRO A 171 -0.99 -1.33 -38.82
C PRO A 171 -1.83 -2.63 -38.83
N LEU A 172 -2.03 -3.20 -40.01
CA LEU A 172 -2.80 -4.42 -40.24
C LEU A 172 -1.94 -5.47 -40.96
N TYR A 173 -1.68 -6.60 -40.31
CA TYR A 173 -0.94 -7.72 -40.91
C TYR A 173 -1.50 -9.07 -40.47
N ARG A 174 -2.09 -9.79 -41.42
CA ARG A 174 -2.85 -11.04 -41.27
C ARG A 174 -4.05 -10.89 -40.33
N GLU A 175 -4.83 -9.82 -40.54
CA GLU A 175 -5.91 -9.39 -39.65
C GLU A 175 -7.30 -9.42 -40.31
N ALA A 176 -7.45 -10.08 -41.47
CA ALA A 176 -8.69 -10.14 -42.24
C ALA A 176 -9.96 -10.43 -41.40
N ARG A 177 -9.85 -11.24 -40.34
CA ARG A 177 -10.97 -11.58 -39.44
C ARG A 177 -11.43 -10.42 -38.55
N VAL A 178 -10.52 -9.54 -38.13
CA VAL A 178 -10.81 -8.46 -37.17
C VAL A 178 -11.16 -7.15 -37.89
N VAL A 179 -10.74 -7.00 -39.16
CA VAL A 179 -10.99 -5.81 -40.00
C VAL A 179 -12.42 -5.26 -39.89
N PRO A 180 -13.52 -6.06 -39.97
CA PRO A 180 -14.87 -5.50 -39.87
C PRO A 180 -15.22 -4.88 -38.51
N GLN A 181 -14.66 -5.42 -37.42
CA GLN A 181 -14.82 -4.82 -36.08
C GLN A 181 -13.99 -3.55 -35.97
N PHE A 182 -12.73 -3.62 -36.39
CA PHE A 182 -11.79 -2.51 -36.30
C PHE A 182 -12.24 -1.30 -37.13
N ALA A 183 -12.65 -1.53 -38.37
CA ALA A 183 -13.19 -0.47 -39.22
C ALA A 183 -14.42 0.21 -38.60
N ARG A 184 -15.31 -0.54 -37.93
CA ARG A 184 -16.43 0.05 -37.19
C ARG A 184 -15.98 0.91 -36.01
N ALA A 185 -14.94 0.50 -35.29
CA ALA A 185 -14.37 1.31 -34.22
C ALA A 185 -13.80 2.63 -34.79
N MET A 186 -13.05 2.56 -35.88
CA MET A 186 -12.49 3.74 -36.54
C MET A 186 -13.57 4.68 -37.12
N MET A 187 -14.65 4.14 -37.70
CA MET A 187 -15.80 4.93 -38.17
C MET A 187 -16.59 5.58 -37.02
N SER A 188 -16.46 5.09 -35.79
CA SER A 188 -17.16 5.65 -34.62
C SER A 188 -16.47 6.84 -33.97
N MET A 189 -15.28 7.23 -34.46
CA MET A 189 -14.50 8.33 -33.90
C MET A 189 -15.24 9.67 -34.08
N ASP A 190 -15.40 10.41 -32.99
CA ASP A 190 -16.03 11.73 -32.99
C ASP A 190 -14.99 12.81 -33.32
N TYR A 191 -14.77 13.01 -34.62
CA TYR A 191 -13.86 14.03 -35.17
C TYR A 191 -14.38 14.55 -36.52
N PRO A 192 -14.12 15.82 -36.90
CA PRO A 192 -14.51 16.33 -38.21
C PRO A 192 -13.84 15.53 -39.34
N VAL A 193 -14.67 15.05 -40.28
CA VAL A 193 -14.27 14.09 -41.33
C VAL A 193 -13.19 14.67 -42.25
N GLU A 194 -13.34 15.94 -42.61
CA GLU A 194 -12.41 16.70 -43.46
C GLU A 194 -11.07 17.01 -42.78
N LYS A 195 -10.99 16.89 -41.45
CA LYS A 195 -9.77 17.07 -40.65
C LYS A 195 -9.15 15.73 -40.22
N LEU A 196 -9.78 14.60 -40.54
CA LEU A 196 -9.34 13.27 -40.12
C LEU A 196 -8.74 12.52 -41.32
N GLN A 197 -7.61 11.85 -41.10
CA GLN A 197 -7.01 10.91 -42.06
C GLN A 197 -6.87 9.56 -41.37
N ILE A 198 -7.31 8.48 -42.02
CA ILE A 198 -7.17 7.13 -41.48
C ILE A 198 -6.39 6.29 -42.48
N LEU A 199 -5.21 5.83 -42.09
CA LEU A 199 -4.30 5.06 -42.93
C LEU A 199 -4.26 3.60 -42.49
N PHE A 200 -4.86 2.73 -43.28
CA PHE A 200 -4.76 1.28 -43.13
C PHE A 200 -3.45 0.80 -43.77
N LEU A 201 -2.46 0.53 -42.92
CA LEU A 201 -1.11 0.14 -43.32
C LEU A 201 -1.06 -1.39 -43.46
N THR A 202 -0.97 -1.88 -44.70
CA THR A 202 -0.97 -3.34 -44.99
C THR A 202 0.35 -3.76 -45.63
N GLU A 203 0.93 -4.89 -45.24
CA GLU A 203 2.14 -5.40 -45.90
C GLU A 203 1.82 -5.92 -47.30
N ALA A 204 2.72 -5.70 -48.27
CA ALA A 204 2.50 -6.06 -49.67
C ALA A 204 2.09 -7.53 -49.92
N ASP A 205 2.49 -8.47 -49.05
CA ASP A 205 2.16 -9.90 -49.17
C ASP A 205 0.86 -10.32 -48.46
N ASP A 206 0.11 -9.38 -47.87
CA ASP A 206 -1.15 -9.65 -47.15
C ASP A 206 -2.40 -9.28 -47.97
N ALA A 207 -2.65 -10.06 -49.02
CA ALA A 207 -3.80 -9.84 -49.91
C ALA A 207 -5.15 -10.06 -49.19
N ASP A 208 -5.23 -11.02 -48.26
CA ASP A 208 -6.46 -11.36 -47.55
C ASP A 208 -6.99 -10.18 -46.73
N THR A 209 -6.12 -9.50 -45.97
CA THR A 209 -6.51 -8.32 -45.20
C THR A 209 -6.93 -7.17 -46.11
N ARG A 210 -6.21 -6.91 -47.21
CA ARG A 210 -6.61 -5.88 -48.18
C ARG A 210 -7.96 -6.16 -48.81
N ASN A 211 -8.23 -7.42 -49.17
CA ASN A 211 -9.52 -7.82 -49.73
C ASN A 211 -10.65 -7.66 -48.71
N ALA A 212 -10.41 -8.00 -47.44
CA ALA A 212 -11.37 -7.77 -46.36
C ALA A 212 -11.69 -6.28 -46.15
N ILE A 213 -10.70 -5.39 -46.31
CA ILE A 213 -10.92 -3.93 -46.25
C ILE A 213 -11.72 -3.46 -47.46
N ARG A 214 -11.38 -3.89 -48.68
CA ARG A 214 -12.07 -3.49 -49.91
C ARG A 214 -13.53 -3.92 -49.96
N ALA A 215 -13.89 -4.98 -49.23
CA ALA A 215 -15.27 -5.42 -49.08
C ALA A 215 -16.13 -4.48 -48.21
N LEU A 216 -15.53 -3.48 -47.52
CA LEU A 216 -16.24 -2.53 -46.67
C LEU A 216 -16.52 -1.22 -47.42
N THR A 217 -17.69 -0.64 -47.17
CA THR A 217 -18.03 0.73 -47.59
C THR A 217 -17.40 1.73 -46.63
N LEU A 218 -16.25 2.30 -47.00
CA LEU A 218 -15.50 3.25 -46.16
C LEU A 218 -15.57 4.68 -46.71
N PRO A 219 -15.67 5.70 -45.85
CA PRO A 219 -15.57 7.10 -46.26
C PRO A 219 -14.23 7.46 -46.94
N SER A 220 -14.21 8.54 -47.72
CA SER A 220 -13.05 8.97 -48.53
C SER A 220 -11.77 9.28 -47.75
N HIS A 221 -11.88 9.57 -46.45
CA HIS A 221 -10.75 9.83 -45.56
C HIS A 221 -10.03 8.57 -45.07
N PHE A 222 -10.57 7.38 -45.36
CA PHE A 222 -9.90 6.10 -45.19
C PHE A 222 -9.05 5.80 -46.43
N LYS A 223 -7.79 5.46 -46.22
CA LYS A 223 -6.84 5.09 -47.30
C LYS A 223 -6.14 3.79 -46.97
N ILE A 224 -6.03 2.92 -47.98
CA ILE A 224 -5.19 1.72 -47.90
C ILE A 224 -3.79 2.11 -48.35
N VAL A 225 -2.81 1.89 -47.49
CA VAL A 225 -1.40 2.16 -47.75
C VAL A 225 -0.66 0.83 -47.73
N THR A 226 -0.18 0.40 -48.89
CA THR A 226 0.57 -0.84 -49.03
C THR A 226 2.05 -0.60 -48.73
N VAL A 227 2.53 -1.15 -47.62
CA VAL A 227 3.93 -1.08 -47.19
C VAL A 227 4.76 -1.98 -48.11
N PRO A 228 5.85 -1.45 -48.73
CA PRO A 228 6.71 -2.24 -49.61
C PRO A 228 7.32 -3.44 -48.89
N GLN A 229 7.73 -4.47 -49.63
CA GLN A 229 8.48 -5.58 -49.03
C GLN A 229 9.82 -5.12 -48.45
N GLY A 230 10.22 -5.71 -47.32
CA GLY A 230 11.50 -5.43 -46.67
C GLY A 230 11.68 -6.19 -45.36
N SER A 231 12.86 -6.05 -44.75
CA SER A 231 13.21 -6.60 -43.43
C SER A 231 13.68 -5.47 -42.52
N PRO A 232 13.30 -5.42 -41.23
CA PRO A 232 12.46 -6.37 -40.51
C PRO A 232 10.96 -6.17 -40.82
N ARG A 233 10.16 -7.24 -40.77
CA ARG A 233 8.68 -7.16 -40.94
C ARG A 233 8.01 -6.92 -39.59
N THR A 234 7.91 -5.66 -39.20
CA THR A 234 7.47 -5.26 -37.86
C THR A 234 6.48 -4.10 -37.93
N LYS A 235 5.60 -4.02 -36.92
CA LYS A 235 4.68 -2.90 -36.70
C LYS A 235 5.38 -1.52 -36.80
N PRO A 236 6.50 -1.24 -36.10
CA PRO A 236 7.20 0.04 -36.20
C PRO A 236 7.61 0.42 -37.62
N ARG A 237 8.01 -0.54 -38.47
CA ARG A 237 8.34 -0.27 -39.87
C ARG A 237 7.13 0.18 -40.67
N ALA A 238 5.99 -0.48 -40.50
CA ALA A 238 4.74 -0.09 -41.15
C ALA A 238 4.31 1.31 -40.69
N CYS A 239 4.35 1.58 -39.38
CA CYS A 239 4.02 2.89 -38.80
C CYS A 239 4.96 4.00 -39.31
N ASN A 240 6.25 3.75 -39.42
CA ASN A 240 7.21 4.68 -40.02
C ASN A 240 6.84 5.00 -41.48
N PHE A 241 6.44 3.99 -42.26
CA PHE A 241 5.97 4.19 -43.63
C PHE A 241 4.70 5.05 -43.69
N GLY A 242 3.75 4.81 -42.77
CA GLY A 242 2.56 5.65 -42.61
C GLY A 242 2.87 7.09 -42.17
N LEU A 243 3.87 7.30 -41.30
CA LEU A 243 4.28 8.62 -40.82
C LEU A 243 4.82 9.53 -41.93
N MET A 244 5.42 8.95 -42.97
CA MET A 244 5.82 9.69 -44.18
C MET A 244 4.61 10.26 -44.94
N GLN A 245 3.41 9.70 -44.75
CA GLN A 245 2.18 10.10 -45.43
C GLN A 245 1.17 10.81 -44.51
N ALA A 246 1.52 10.98 -43.24
CA ALA A 246 0.67 11.64 -42.26
C ALA A 246 0.66 13.15 -42.47
N PHE A 247 -0.48 13.73 -42.87
CA PHE A 247 -0.62 15.19 -42.98
C PHE A 247 -1.20 15.84 -41.71
N GLY A 248 -1.72 15.03 -40.79
CA GLY A 248 -2.30 15.50 -39.55
C GLY A 248 -1.27 16.24 -38.70
N GLN A 249 -1.69 17.35 -38.08
CA GLN A 249 -0.90 18.05 -37.08
C GLN A 249 -0.61 17.15 -35.86
N TYR A 250 -1.56 16.27 -35.55
CA TYR A 250 -1.40 15.22 -34.57
C TYR A 250 -1.50 13.84 -35.23
N VAL A 251 -0.81 12.87 -34.64
CA VAL A 251 -0.81 11.47 -35.09
C VAL A 251 -1.04 10.54 -33.91
N VAL A 252 -1.77 9.45 -34.16
CA VAL A 252 -2.00 8.37 -33.20
C VAL A 252 -1.89 7.02 -33.91
N ILE A 253 -1.49 5.98 -33.16
CA ILE A 253 -1.54 4.59 -33.63
C ILE A 253 -2.69 3.87 -32.93
N TYR A 254 -3.45 3.08 -33.69
CA TYR A 254 -4.39 2.07 -33.16
C TYR A 254 -4.08 0.69 -33.74
N ASP A 255 -3.95 -0.30 -32.87
CA ASP A 255 -3.76 -1.71 -33.24
C ASP A 255 -5.06 -2.33 -33.76
N ALA A 256 -4.94 -3.41 -34.53
CA ALA A 256 -6.05 -4.01 -35.27
C ALA A 256 -7.24 -4.45 -34.40
N GLU A 257 -7.03 -4.72 -33.12
CA GLU A 257 -8.05 -5.13 -32.16
C GLU A 257 -8.68 -3.97 -31.38
N ASP A 258 -8.16 -2.75 -31.54
CA ASP A 258 -8.49 -1.62 -30.68
C ASP A 258 -9.91 -1.10 -30.90
N ILE A 259 -10.53 -0.74 -29.77
CA ILE A 259 -11.79 0.01 -29.70
C ILE A 259 -11.56 1.24 -28.82
N PRO A 260 -11.07 2.36 -29.39
CA PRO A 260 -10.89 3.61 -28.67
C PRO A 260 -12.23 4.23 -28.27
N GLU A 261 -12.29 4.95 -27.14
CA GLU A 261 -13.42 5.84 -26.84
C GLU A 261 -13.63 6.87 -27.99
N PRO A 262 -14.87 7.08 -28.48
CA PRO A 262 -15.14 7.97 -29.63
C PRO A 262 -14.55 9.39 -29.51
N THR A 263 -14.57 9.97 -28.31
CA THR A 263 -14.09 11.35 -28.06
C THR A 263 -12.58 11.45 -27.81
N GLN A 264 -11.83 10.36 -27.93
CA GLN A 264 -10.43 10.28 -27.50
C GLN A 264 -9.51 11.29 -28.20
N LEU A 265 -9.66 11.49 -29.52
CA LEU A 265 -8.86 12.47 -30.28
C LEU A 265 -9.05 13.89 -29.75
N LYS A 266 -10.30 14.32 -29.58
CA LYS A 266 -10.65 15.65 -29.04
C LYS A 266 -10.08 15.84 -27.63
N LYS A 267 -10.22 14.84 -26.76
CA LYS A 267 -9.63 14.87 -25.40
C LYS A 267 -8.10 14.98 -25.43
N ALA A 268 -7.43 14.31 -26.37
CA ALA A 268 -5.99 14.40 -26.55
C ALA A 268 -5.56 15.81 -27.01
N VAL A 269 -6.26 16.40 -28.00
CA VAL A 269 -6.02 17.79 -28.45
C VAL A 269 -6.17 18.78 -27.29
N LEU A 270 -7.25 18.68 -26.50
CA LEU A 270 -7.46 19.55 -25.34
C LEU A 270 -6.42 19.33 -24.25
N THR A 271 -5.87 18.13 -24.14
CA THR A 271 -4.73 17.87 -23.26
C THR A 271 -3.48 18.59 -23.77
N PHE A 272 -3.16 18.54 -25.06
CA PHE A 272 -2.09 19.37 -25.61
C PHE A 272 -2.35 20.86 -25.38
N ALA A 273 -3.57 21.34 -25.56
CA ALA A 273 -3.95 22.72 -25.30
C ALA A 273 -3.71 23.14 -23.84
N ASN A 274 -3.88 22.24 -22.88
CA ASN A 274 -3.62 22.55 -21.48
C ASN A 274 -2.12 22.74 -21.22
N HIS A 275 -1.25 22.04 -21.94
CA HIS A 275 0.18 21.94 -21.65
C HIS A 275 1.04 22.75 -22.64
N GLY A 276 2.29 23.00 -22.25
CA GLY A 276 3.24 23.77 -23.06
C GLY A 276 3.96 22.92 -24.12
N PRO A 277 4.94 23.51 -24.82
CA PRO A 277 5.70 22.85 -25.90
C PRO A 277 6.49 21.61 -25.44
N ASP A 278 6.71 21.46 -24.12
CA ASP A 278 7.43 20.33 -23.54
C ASP A 278 6.62 19.01 -23.59
N LEU A 279 5.29 19.05 -23.83
CA LEU A 279 4.47 17.86 -23.91
C LEU A 279 4.60 17.18 -25.28
N ALA A 280 5.30 16.05 -25.32
CA ALA A 280 5.50 15.29 -26.56
C ALA A 280 4.44 14.22 -26.81
N CYS A 281 3.90 13.61 -25.76
CA CYS A 281 3.02 12.45 -25.88
C CYS A 281 1.87 12.51 -24.90
N VAL A 282 0.66 12.25 -25.39
CA VAL A 282 -0.51 11.96 -24.56
C VAL A 282 -0.82 10.47 -24.69
N GLN A 283 -0.73 9.73 -23.58
CA GLN A 283 -1.04 8.31 -23.51
C GLN A 283 -2.47 8.11 -23.03
N ALA A 284 -3.35 7.53 -23.85
CA ALA A 284 -4.63 7.04 -23.36
C ALA A 284 -4.44 5.74 -22.56
N LYS A 285 -5.36 5.44 -21.65
CA LYS A 285 -5.32 4.21 -20.86
C LYS A 285 -5.77 3.01 -21.70
N LEU A 286 -5.19 1.84 -21.45
CA LEU A 286 -5.61 0.60 -22.10
C LEU A 286 -6.34 -0.31 -21.11
N ASN A 287 -7.26 -1.12 -21.62
CA ASN A 287 -7.89 -2.24 -20.91
C ASN A 287 -8.56 -3.21 -21.90
N PHE A 288 -9.19 -4.28 -21.42
CA PHE A 288 -9.77 -5.30 -22.31
C PHE A 288 -11.30 -5.30 -22.33
N TYR A 289 -11.89 -5.58 -23.49
CA TYR A 289 -13.35 -5.71 -23.65
C TYR A 289 -13.88 -7.13 -23.40
N ASN A 290 -13.03 -8.16 -23.36
CA ASN A 290 -13.41 -9.57 -23.11
C ASN A 290 -12.97 -10.14 -21.73
N PRO A 291 -13.01 -9.39 -20.61
CA PRO A 291 -12.52 -9.86 -19.30
C PRO A 291 -13.34 -11.01 -18.70
N TYR A 292 -14.46 -11.37 -19.33
CA TYR A 292 -15.38 -12.41 -18.85
C TYR A 292 -15.10 -13.79 -19.47
N GLN A 293 -14.26 -13.88 -20.51
CA GLN A 293 -14.09 -15.08 -21.32
C GLN A 293 -13.49 -16.25 -20.52
N ASN A 294 -12.45 -16.02 -19.73
CA ASN A 294 -11.87 -17.01 -18.81
C ASN A 294 -10.98 -16.38 -17.74
N VAL A 295 -10.42 -17.19 -16.84
CA VAL A 295 -9.55 -16.70 -15.74
C VAL A 295 -8.31 -15.97 -16.25
N LEU A 296 -7.71 -16.41 -17.36
CA LEU A 296 -6.55 -15.74 -17.97
C LEU A 296 -6.90 -14.30 -18.40
N THR A 297 -8.03 -14.11 -19.09
CA THR A 297 -8.49 -12.77 -19.47
C THR A 297 -8.77 -11.88 -18.26
N ARG A 298 -9.21 -12.45 -17.13
CA ARG A 298 -9.42 -11.71 -15.88
C ARG A 298 -8.11 -11.21 -15.27
N TRP A 299 -7.09 -12.08 -15.16
CA TRP A 299 -5.77 -11.70 -14.66
C TRP A 299 -5.12 -10.62 -15.53
N PHE A 300 -5.21 -10.80 -16.84
CA PHE A 300 -4.67 -9.82 -17.80
C PHE A 300 -5.34 -8.44 -17.65
N THR A 301 -6.67 -8.41 -17.50
CA THR A 301 -7.43 -7.17 -17.24
C THR A 301 -7.07 -6.51 -15.91
N ALA A 302 -6.85 -7.31 -14.87
CA ALA A 302 -6.42 -6.79 -13.57
C ALA A 302 -5.01 -6.18 -13.65
N GLU A 303 -4.09 -6.78 -14.42
CA GLU A 303 -2.74 -6.26 -14.66
C GLU A 303 -2.76 -4.93 -15.43
N TYR A 304 -3.57 -4.81 -16.47
CA TYR A 304 -3.71 -3.55 -17.21
C TYR A 304 -4.29 -2.45 -16.33
N SER A 305 -5.24 -2.79 -15.46
CA SER A 305 -5.77 -1.85 -14.47
C SER A 305 -4.67 -1.39 -13.51
N LEU A 306 -3.82 -2.31 -13.01
CA LEU A 306 -2.68 -1.95 -12.16
C LEU A 306 -1.72 -1.00 -12.90
N TRP A 307 -1.37 -1.34 -14.14
CA TRP A 307 -0.39 -0.59 -14.92
C TRP A 307 -0.87 0.81 -15.29
N PHE A 308 -2.04 0.93 -15.93
CA PHE A 308 -2.54 2.20 -16.48
C PHE A 308 -3.23 3.09 -15.46
N ASP A 309 -3.74 2.55 -14.34
CA ASP A 309 -4.46 3.35 -13.34
C ASP A 309 -3.67 3.60 -12.06
N LEU A 310 -2.59 2.85 -11.79
CA LEU A 310 -1.77 3.08 -10.59
C LEU A 310 -0.30 3.34 -10.93
N ILE A 311 0.35 2.45 -11.67
CA ILE A 311 1.81 2.56 -11.89
C ILE A 311 2.16 3.76 -12.79
N LEU A 312 1.51 3.87 -13.95
CA LEU A 312 1.82 4.92 -14.93
C LEU A 312 1.49 6.35 -14.42
N PRO A 313 0.31 6.60 -13.79
CA PRO A 313 0.05 7.88 -13.12
C PRO A 313 1.04 8.17 -11.98
N GLY A 314 1.47 7.14 -11.25
CA GLY A 314 2.50 7.27 -10.21
C GLY A 314 3.85 7.72 -10.77
N LEU A 315 4.28 7.12 -11.89
CA LEU A 315 5.51 7.52 -12.60
C LEU A 315 5.42 8.96 -13.09
N GLN A 316 4.28 9.35 -13.66
CA GLN A 316 4.02 10.72 -14.08
C GLN A 316 4.08 11.70 -12.91
N SER A 317 3.47 11.36 -11.76
CA SER A 317 3.51 12.20 -10.57
C SER A 317 4.91 12.33 -9.98
N ALA A 318 5.75 11.30 -10.13
CA ALA A 318 7.15 11.31 -9.72
C ALA A 318 8.08 11.98 -10.74
N LYS A 319 7.55 12.41 -11.90
CA LYS A 319 8.32 12.94 -13.05
C LYS A 319 9.42 11.98 -13.52
N LEU A 320 9.12 10.69 -13.50
CA LEU A 320 10.00 9.65 -14.03
C LEU A 320 9.62 9.33 -15.47
N SER A 321 10.48 8.63 -16.20
CA SER A 321 10.22 8.23 -17.59
C SER A 321 9.00 7.30 -17.66
N LEU A 322 8.08 7.58 -18.59
CA LEU A 322 6.91 6.77 -18.83
C LEU A 322 7.19 5.78 -19.97
N PRO A 323 7.26 4.47 -19.71
CA PRO A 323 7.15 3.48 -20.78
C PRO A 323 5.75 3.60 -21.40
N LEU A 324 5.69 3.97 -22.68
CA LEU A 324 4.44 4.10 -23.41
C LEU A 324 3.77 2.73 -23.59
N GLY A 325 2.45 2.72 -23.72
CA GLY A 325 1.72 1.53 -24.19
C GLY A 325 1.84 1.40 -25.71
N GLY A 326 1.57 0.22 -26.26
CA GLY A 326 1.77 -0.05 -27.70
C GLY A 326 0.82 0.71 -28.64
N THR A 327 -0.25 1.30 -28.10
CA THR A 327 -1.30 1.97 -28.84
C THR A 327 -1.82 3.19 -28.08
N SER A 328 -2.61 4.03 -28.76
CA SER A 328 -3.24 5.23 -28.21
C SER A 328 -2.21 6.22 -27.64
N ASN A 329 -1.05 6.27 -28.29
CA ASN A 329 -0.05 7.29 -28.08
C ASN A 329 -0.31 8.42 -29.07
N HIS A 330 -0.74 9.56 -28.56
CA HIS A 330 -1.01 10.74 -29.35
C HIS A 330 0.23 11.63 -29.34
N PHE A 331 0.71 12.05 -30.51
CA PHE A 331 1.87 12.91 -30.65
C PHE A 331 1.54 14.12 -31.53
N PRO A 332 2.13 15.30 -31.27
CA PRO A 332 2.33 16.28 -32.32
C PRO A 332 3.26 15.67 -33.37
N THR A 333 2.81 15.63 -34.63
CA THR A 333 3.49 14.89 -35.71
C THR A 333 4.94 15.33 -35.90
N GLN A 334 5.21 16.63 -35.79
CA GLN A 334 6.54 17.21 -35.89
C GLN A 334 7.52 16.66 -34.82
N ILE A 335 7.06 16.50 -33.59
CA ILE A 335 7.89 15.98 -32.49
C ILE A 335 8.29 14.53 -32.78
N LEU A 336 7.34 13.71 -33.20
CA LEU A 336 7.61 12.31 -33.53
C LEU A 336 8.58 12.17 -34.73
N ARG A 337 8.43 13.01 -35.75
CA ARG A 337 9.37 13.09 -36.89
C ARG A 337 10.77 13.50 -36.43
N ALA A 338 10.89 14.51 -35.57
CA ALA A 338 12.17 14.96 -35.02
C ALA A 338 12.88 13.88 -34.19
N LEU A 339 12.13 12.98 -33.54
CA LEU A 339 12.66 11.83 -32.82
C LEU A 339 13.15 10.70 -33.74
N GLY A 340 12.82 10.76 -35.03
CA GLY A 340 13.11 9.72 -36.01
C GLY A 340 12.12 8.56 -35.98
N GLY A 341 10.85 8.81 -35.62
CA GLY A 341 9.81 7.78 -35.60
C GLY A 341 10.10 6.63 -34.62
N TRP A 342 9.65 5.43 -34.98
CA TRP A 342 9.83 4.20 -34.20
C TRP A 342 11.07 3.43 -34.66
N ASP A 343 11.75 2.75 -33.74
CA ASP A 343 12.86 1.87 -34.10
C ASP A 343 12.33 0.55 -34.67
N ALA A 344 12.53 0.34 -35.98
CA ALA A 344 12.02 -0.83 -36.71
C ALA A 344 12.52 -2.18 -36.18
N PHE A 345 13.66 -2.20 -35.48
CA PHE A 345 14.31 -3.41 -34.96
C PHE A 345 13.95 -3.75 -33.52
N ASN A 346 13.27 -2.85 -32.81
CA ASN A 346 12.86 -3.07 -31.43
C ASN A 346 11.46 -3.70 -31.41
N VAL A 347 11.29 -4.78 -30.65
CA VAL A 347 9.98 -5.48 -30.55
C VAL A 347 9.04 -4.85 -29.51
N THR A 348 9.50 -3.83 -28.77
CA THR A 348 8.73 -2.92 -27.91
C THR A 348 9.16 -1.48 -28.21
N GLU A 349 8.79 -1.01 -29.39
CA GLU A 349 9.11 0.32 -29.91
C GLU A 349 8.52 1.46 -29.08
N ASP A 350 7.41 1.20 -28.41
CA ASP A 350 6.65 2.07 -27.52
C ASP A 350 7.43 2.44 -26.26
N CYS A 351 7.94 1.42 -25.56
CA CYS A 351 8.78 1.58 -24.38
C CYS A 351 10.07 2.34 -24.72
N ASP A 352 10.71 2.01 -25.84
CA ASP A 352 11.87 2.74 -26.34
C ASP A 352 11.57 4.21 -26.59
N LEU A 353 10.47 4.51 -27.28
CA LEU A 353 10.06 5.88 -27.59
C LEU A 353 9.82 6.68 -26.30
N GLY A 354 9.16 6.09 -25.30
CA GLY A 354 8.96 6.72 -23.98
C GLY A 354 10.28 7.07 -23.27
N LEU A 355 11.28 6.19 -23.33
CA LEU A 355 12.61 6.48 -22.79
C LEU A 355 13.37 7.51 -23.62
N ARG A 356 13.22 7.51 -24.96
CA ARG A 356 13.80 8.53 -25.83
C ARG A 356 13.24 9.91 -25.51
N LEU A 357 11.93 10.05 -25.28
CA LEU A 357 11.31 11.31 -24.87
C LEU A 357 11.93 11.85 -23.58
N SER A 358 12.08 10.99 -22.57
CA SER A 358 12.71 11.37 -21.30
C SER A 358 14.16 11.84 -21.49
N ARG A 359 14.91 11.29 -22.46
CA ARG A 359 16.29 11.75 -22.72
C ARG A 359 16.37 13.19 -23.24
N TYR A 360 15.30 13.66 -23.88
CA TYR A 360 15.15 15.05 -24.34
C TYR A 360 14.33 15.91 -23.37
N GLN A 361 14.07 15.43 -22.15
CA GLN A 361 13.29 16.13 -21.11
C GLN A 361 11.86 16.49 -21.54
N MET A 362 11.32 15.77 -22.52
CA MET A 362 9.94 15.93 -22.96
C MET A 362 8.97 15.21 -22.01
N GLU A 363 7.82 15.81 -21.77
CA GLU A 363 6.79 15.28 -20.90
C GLU A 363 5.87 14.29 -21.64
N THR A 364 5.34 13.34 -20.88
CA THR A 364 4.27 12.44 -21.29
C THR A 364 3.16 12.51 -20.26
N VAL A 365 1.91 12.58 -20.71
CA VAL A 365 0.73 12.74 -19.84
C VAL A 365 -0.27 11.62 -20.10
N VAL A 366 -0.80 11.04 -19.03
CA VAL A 366 -1.85 10.02 -19.07
C VAL A 366 -3.23 10.69 -19.15
N LEU A 367 -4.03 10.31 -20.13
CA LEU A 367 -5.36 10.84 -20.41
C LEU A 367 -6.49 10.00 -19.78
N ASN A 368 -7.56 10.65 -19.31
CA ASN A 368 -8.81 10.01 -18.87
C ASN A 368 -9.69 9.48 -20.06
N SER A 369 -9.08 8.70 -20.94
CA SER A 369 -9.76 8.02 -22.04
C SER A 369 -9.25 6.60 -22.13
N THR A 370 -10.15 5.63 -22.37
CA THR A 370 -9.77 4.23 -22.51
C THR A 370 -9.82 3.79 -23.96
N THR A 371 -8.84 2.98 -24.37
CA THR A 371 -8.91 2.10 -25.54
C THR A 371 -9.08 0.68 -25.06
N TYR A 372 -10.05 -0.03 -25.63
CA TYR A 372 -10.33 -1.41 -25.29
C TYR A 372 -9.73 -2.39 -26.31
N GLU A 373 -8.98 -3.37 -25.82
CA GLU A 373 -8.29 -4.39 -26.60
C GLU A 373 -8.89 -5.79 -26.37
N GLU A 374 -8.43 -6.77 -27.15
CA GLU A 374 -8.68 -8.19 -26.89
C GLU A 374 -7.66 -8.77 -25.91
N ALA A 375 -8.12 -9.23 -24.73
CA ALA A 375 -7.29 -10.06 -23.85
C ALA A 375 -7.11 -11.43 -24.47
N ASN A 376 -5.87 -11.92 -24.47
CA ASN A 376 -5.56 -13.24 -24.98
C ASN A 376 -6.22 -14.34 -24.14
N SER A 377 -7.11 -15.10 -24.75
CA SER A 377 -7.88 -16.15 -24.05
C SER A 377 -7.23 -17.54 -24.14
N LYS A 378 -6.20 -17.73 -24.98
CA LYS A 378 -5.49 -19.00 -25.16
C LYS A 378 -4.08 -18.93 -24.57
N PHE A 379 -3.74 -19.85 -23.67
CA PHE A 379 -2.44 -19.89 -22.99
C PHE A 379 -1.22 -19.82 -23.93
N LYS A 380 -1.16 -20.64 -24.98
CA LYS A 380 -0.02 -20.65 -25.92
C LYS A 380 0.14 -19.32 -26.68
N ASN A 381 -0.98 -18.71 -27.09
CA ASN A 381 -0.96 -17.41 -27.77
C ASN A 381 -0.55 -16.29 -26.79
N TRP A 382 -0.99 -16.38 -25.54
CA TRP A 382 -0.58 -15.47 -24.46
C TRP A 382 0.92 -15.57 -24.16
N ILE A 383 1.49 -16.77 -24.09
CA ILE A 383 2.94 -16.98 -23.89
C ILE A 383 3.75 -16.29 -25.00
N ARG A 384 3.34 -16.45 -26.27
CA ARG A 384 4.00 -15.76 -27.42
C ARG A 384 3.93 -14.25 -27.30
N GLN A 385 2.77 -13.71 -26.91
CA GLN A 385 2.60 -12.28 -26.69
C GLN A 385 3.52 -11.76 -25.58
N ARG A 386 3.57 -12.47 -24.45
CA ARG A 386 4.35 -12.06 -23.29
C ARG A 386 5.84 -12.25 -23.46
N SER A 387 6.28 -13.33 -24.11
CA SER A 387 7.70 -13.51 -24.41
C SER A 387 8.20 -12.39 -25.31
N ARG A 388 7.39 -11.94 -26.29
CA ARG A 388 7.70 -10.77 -27.12
C ARG A 388 7.87 -9.49 -26.29
N TRP A 389 6.93 -9.18 -25.41
CA TRP A 389 7.01 -7.97 -24.57
C TRP A 389 8.22 -8.00 -23.63
N ILE A 390 8.44 -9.12 -22.95
CA ILE A 390 9.58 -9.30 -22.03
C ILE A 390 10.91 -9.19 -22.79
N LYS A 391 11.00 -9.79 -23.99
CA LYS A 391 12.18 -9.67 -24.87
C LYS A 391 12.45 -8.22 -25.24
N GLY A 392 11.42 -7.47 -25.64
CA GLY A 392 11.56 -6.06 -25.98
C GLY A 392 11.99 -5.20 -24.79
N TYR A 393 11.46 -5.45 -23.59
CA TYR A 393 11.94 -4.79 -22.37
C TYR A 393 13.43 -5.06 -22.12
N MET A 394 13.90 -6.31 -22.29
CA MET A 394 15.32 -6.65 -22.19
C MET A 394 16.15 -5.93 -23.26
N GLN A 395 15.71 -5.91 -24.52
CA GLN A 395 16.38 -5.19 -25.61
C GLN A 395 16.50 -3.70 -25.29
N THR A 396 15.38 -3.07 -24.94
CA THR A 396 15.30 -1.65 -24.63
C THR A 396 16.18 -1.28 -23.43
N TYR A 397 16.21 -2.13 -22.40
CA TYR A 397 17.12 -1.96 -21.26
C TYR A 397 18.59 -1.99 -21.68
N LEU A 398 19.00 -3.01 -22.47
CA LEU A 398 20.37 -3.15 -22.96
C LEU A 398 20.81 -1.97 -23.83
N ILE A 399 19.94 -1.47 -24.71
CA ILE A 399 20.20 -0.29 -25.54
C ILE A 399 20.44 0.96 -24.67
N ASN A 400 19.62 1.14 -23.63
CA ASN A 400 19.78 2.24 -22.69
C ASN A 400 21.02 2.09 -21.78
N MET A 401 21.50 0.87 -21.58
CA MET A 401 22.74 0.55 -20.84
C MET A 401 24.01 0.60 -21.69
N ARG A 402 23.96 1.06 -22.95
CA ARG A 402 25.16 1.22 -23.80
C ARG A 402 26.11 2.32 -23.34
N ARG A 403 25.61 3.30 -22.58
CA ARG A 403 26.40 4.43 -22.02
C ARG A 403 25.83 4.83 -20.64
N PRO A 404 25.94 3.98 -19.61
CA PRO A 404 25.26 4.19 -18.32
C PRO A 404 25.74 5.46 -17.60
N TRP A 405 27.00 5.85 -17.80
CA TRP A 405 27.59 7.11 -17.30
C TRP A 405 26.86 8.38 -17.76
N ARG A 406 26.07 8.36 -18.85
CA ARG A 406 25.24 9.53 -19.23
C ARG A 406 24.20 9.88 -18.17
N TYR A 407 23.75 8.89 -17.38
CA TYR A 407 22.81 9.13 -16.28
C TYR A 407 23.47 9.59 -14.97
N LEU A 408 24.80 9.49 -14.86
CA LEU A 408 25.56 9.99 -13.70
C LEU A 408 25.74 11.51 -13.73
N ARG A 409 25.26 12.18 -14.79
CA ARG A 409 25.24 13.66 -14.85
C ARG A 409 24.29 14.23 -13.79
N PRO A 410 24.61 15.41 -13.20
CA PRO A 410 23.73 16.06 -12.25
C PRO A 410 22.28 16.18 -12.78
N GLY A 411 21.30 15.84 -11.94
CA GLY A 411 19.87 15.90 -12.28
C GLY A 411 19.26 14.66 -12.94
N ARG A 412 20.06 13.68 -13.39
CA ARG A 412 19.56 12.49 -14.12
C ARG A 412 19.59 11.17 -13.36
N PHE A 413 20.12 11.17 -12.14
CA PHE A 413 20.21 9.96 -11.31
C PHE A 413 18.84 9.31 -11.04
N ARG A 414 17.77 10.11 -10.92
CA ARG A 414 16.40 9.59 -10.75
C ARG A 414 15.92 8.79 -11.97
N GLU A 415 16.26 9.22 -13.17
CA GLU A 415 15.97 8.48 -14.41
C GLU A 415 16.71 7.15 -14.44
N PHE A 416 17.96 7.13 -13.96
CA PHE A 416 18.74 5.90 -13.83
C PHE A 416 18.05 4.91 -12.89
N VAL A 417 17.72 5.35 -11.67
CA VAL A 417 17.04 4.50 -10.67
C VAL A 417 15.71 3.99 -11.22
N SER A 418 14.94 4.84 -11.91
CA SER A 418 13.70 4.44 -12.57
C SER A 418 13.94 3.36 -13.62
N LEU A 419 14.91 3.54 -14.51
CA LEU A 419 15.28 2.56 -15.54
C LEU A 419 15.72 1.23 -14.91
N GLN A 420 16.52 1.28 -13.85
CA GLN A 420 17.00 0.11 -13.12
C GLN A 420 15.87 -0.65 -12.43
N LEU A 421 14.89 0.02 -11.81
CA LEU A 421 13.87 -0.66 -11.01
C LEU A 421 12.59 -0.97 -11.79
N VAL A 422 12.12 -0.06 -12.66
CA VAL A 422 10.85 -0.18 -13.39
C VAL A 422 10.97 -1.08 -14.62
N ILE A 423 12.12 -1.06 -15.29
CA ILE A 423 12.36 -1.85 -16.51
C ILE A 423 13.29 -3.03 -16.22
N GLY A 424 14.51 -2.75 -15.76
CA GLY A 424 15.51 -3.79 -15.47
C GLY A 424 15.06 -4.76 -14.37
N GLY A 425 14.77 -4.23 -13.18
CA GLY A 425 14.39 -4.96 -11.98
C GLY A 425 13.11 -5.74 -12.19
N LYS A 426 12.04 -5.10 -12.67
CA LYS A 426 10.77 -5.79 -13.01
C LYS A 426 10.97 -7.00 -13.93
N THR A 427 11.87 -6.87 -14.92
CA THR A 427 12.20 -7.98 -15.82
C THR A 427 13.03 -9.05 -15.10
N ALA A 428 14.01 -8.67 -14.28
CA ALA A 428 14.82 -9.58 -13.50
C ALA A 428 14.00 -10.40 -12.49
N PHE A 429 13.00 -9.79 -11.83
CA PHE A 429 12.15 -10.47 -10.85
C PHE A 429 11.32 -11.61 -11.46
N LEU A 430 11.05 -11.59 -12.77
CA LEU A 430 10.40 -12.72 -13.45
C LEU A 430 11.26 -14.00 -13.38
N PHE A 431 12.58 -13.88 -13.29
CA PHE A 431 13.49 -15.01 -13.13
C PHE A 431 13.77 -15.33 -11.66
N LEU A 432 13.86 -14.29 -10.81
CA LEU A 432 14.22 -14.45 -9.39
C LEU A 432 13.06 -14.97 -8.52
N ASN A 433 11.81 -14.59 -8.82
CA ASN A 433 10.65 -14.96 -7.99
C ASN A 433 10.49 -16.49 -7.83
N PRO A 434 10.47 -17.32 -8.89
CA PRO A 434 10.34 -18.76 -8.74
C PRO A 434 11.45 -19.36 -7.86
N PHE A 435 12.68 -18.90 -8.04
CA PHE A 435 13.82 -19.36 -7.25
C PHE A 435 13.65 -19.02 -5.75
N LEU A 436 13.31 -17.78 -5.43
CA LEU A 436 13.10 -17.35 -4.05
C LEU A 436 11.88 -18.02 -3.40
N TRP A 437 10.81 -18.26 -4.16
CA TRP A 437 9.65 -19.00 -3.67
C TRP A 437 10.01 -20.46 -3.39
N CYS A 438 10.80 -21.10 -4.24
CA CYS A 438 11.31 -22.44 -3.96
C CYS A 438 12.17 -22.48 -2.69
N LEU A 439 13.07 -21.50 -2.49
CA LEU A 439 13.86 -21.40 -1.25
C LEU A 439 12.96 -21.23 -0.02
N PHE A 440 11.93 -20.39 -0.11
CA PHE A 440 10.97 -20.21 0.98
C PHE A 440 10.17 -21.48 1.29
N VAL A 441 9.68 -22.19 0.27
CA VAL A 441 8.97 -23.47 0.44
C VAL A 441 9.89 -24.52 1.06
N LEU A 442 11.14 -24.62 0.61
CA LEU A 442 12.13 -25.52 1.21
C LEU A 442 12.36 -25.19 2.69
N TYR A 443 12.49 -23.92 3.05
CA TYR A 443 12.61 -23.50 4.46
C TYR A 443 11.35 -23.82 5.28
N LEU A 444 10.15 -23.63 4.72
CA LEU A 444 8.89 -23.88 5.41
C LEU A 444 8.69 -25.36 5.79
N PHE A 445 9.11 -26.29 4.93
CA PHE A 445 8.91 -27.73 5.14
C PHE A 445 10.13 -28.47 5.71
N LEU A 446 11.35 -28.02 5.41
CA LEU A 446 12.60 -28.69 5.80
C LEU A 446 13.45 -27.81 6.73
N GLY A 447 12.86 -26.78 7.34
CA GLY A 447 13.57 -25.74 8.09
C GLY A 447 14.54 -26.27 9.14
N HIS A 448 14.15 -27.31 9.89
CA HIS A 448 15.02 -27.96 10.88
C HIS A 448 16.31 -28.52 10.26
N ASP A 449 16.22 -29.11 9.07
CA ASP A 449 17.34 -29.80 8.42
C ASP A 449 18.22 -28.85 7.60
N VAL A 450 17.65 -27.72 7.12
CA VAL A 450 18.36 -26.75 6.27
C VAL A 450 18.73 -25.45 6.96
N ALA A 451 18.36 -25.25 8.24
CA ALA A 451 18.54 -24.00 8.97
C ALA A 451 19.99 -23.48 8.92
N GLU A 452 20.97 -24.34 9.17
CA GLU A 452 22.38 -23.93 9.22
C GLU A 452 22.86 -23.41 7.85
N ALA A 453 22.59 -24.16 6.78
CA ALA A 453 22.91 -23.72 5.41
C ALA A 453 22.14 -22.44 5.02
N TYR A 454 20.89 -22.30 5.47
CA TYR A 454 20.07 -21.13 5.20
C TYR A 454 20.60 -19.88 5.91
N HIS A 455 21.04 -20.00 7.17
CA HIS A 455 21.61 -18.89 7.93
C HIS A 455 23.00 -18.46 7.42
N GLN A 456 23.77 -19.37 6.82
CA GLN A 456 25.00 -19.01 6.10
C GLN A 456 24.71 -18.21 4.83
N LEU A 457 23.60 -18.51 4.14
CA LEU A 457 23.17 -17.82 2.92
C LEU A 457 22.45 -16.49 3.21
N PHE A 458 21.67 -16.45 4.28
CA PHE A 458 20.90 -15.31 4.75
C PHE A 458 21.27 -14.96 6.19
N PRO A 459 22.37 -14.19 6.40
CA PRO A 459 22.65 -13.59 7.70
C PRO A 459 21.47 -12.74 8.16
N ARG A 460 21.32 -12.57 9.47
CA ARG A 460 20.12 -11.95 10.08
C ARG A 460 19.63 -10.65 9.40
N PRO A 461 20.48 -9.64 9.10
CA PRO A 461 20.02 -8.43 8.41
C PRO A 461 19.42 -8.70 7.03
N LEU A 462 20.03 -9.63 6.30
CA LEU A 462 19.60 -10.03 4.96
C LEU A 462 18.33 -10.89 5.02
N LEU A 463 18.25 -11.82 5.98
CA LEU A 463 17.08 -12.66 6.21
C LEU A 463 15.84 -11.81 6.51
N TYR A 464 15.95 -10.83 7.41
CA TYR A 464 14.81 -9.96 7.74
C TYR A 464 14.38 -9.07 6.58
N ALA A 465 15.33 -8.47 5.85
CA ALA A 465 15.03 -7.68 4.67
C ALA A 465 14.39 -8.53 3.54
N GLY A 466 14.89 -9.75 3.35
CA GLY A 466 14.37 -10.72 2.40
C GLY A 466 12.97 -11.21 2.77
N ALA A 467 12.75 -11.59 4.03
CA ALA A 467 11.44 -12.02 4.54
C ALA A 467 10.41 -10.88 4.47
N PHE A 468 10.80 -9.65 4.81
CA PHE A 468 9.94 -8.47 4.64
C PHE A 468 9.56 -8.27 3.17
N SER A 469 10.53 -8.33 2.26
CA SER A 469 10.28 -8.19 0.82
C SER A 469 9.40 -9.33 0.27
N LEU A 470 9.59 -10.55 0.76
CA LEU A 470 8.81 -11.71 0.37
C LEU A 470 7.36 -11.59 0.87
N ILE A 471 7.16 -11.38 2.17
CA ILE A 471 5.82 -11.39 2.78
C ILE A 471 5.08 -10.10 2.44
N PHE A 472 5.62 -8.95 2.87
CA PHE A 472 4.97 -7.66 2.67
C PHE A 472 4.99 -7.25 1.19
N GLY A 473 6.10 -7.49 0.47
CA GLY A 473 6.18 -7.09 -0.93
C GLY A 473 5.20 -7.84 -1.84
N ASN A 474 5.09 -9.17 -1.72
CA ASN A 474 4.10 -9.94 -2.50
C ASN A 474 2.67 -9.57 -2.09
N PHE A 475 2.38 -9.44 -0.79
CA PHE A 475 1.08 -8.97 -0.31
C PHE A 475 0.72 -7.59 -0.89
N PHE A 476 1.65 -6.63 -0.81
CA PHE A 476 1.45 -5.26 -1.29
C PHE A 476 1.14 -5.25 -2.78
N TYR A 477 1.85 -6.07 -3.57
CA TYR A 477 1.55 -6.21 -4.99
C TYR A 477 0.16 -6.78 -5.26
N ILE A 478 -0.23 -7.87 -4.60
CA ILE A 478 -1.58 -8.44 -4.71
C ILE A 478 -2.62 -7.37 -4.35
N TYR A 479 -2.41 -6.65 -3.25
CA TYR A 479 -3.31 -5.60 -2.79
C TYR A 479 -3.42 -4.45 -3.79
N MET A 480 -2.34 -4.08 -4.46
CA MET A 480 -2.34 -3.07 -5.53
C MET A 480 -3.21 -3.49 -6.72
N TYR A 481 -3.27 -4.77 -7.08
CA TYR A 481 -4.24 -5.25 -8.09
C TYR A 481 -5.69 -5.05 -7.64
N LEU A 482 -6.00 -5.31 -6.36
CA LEU A 482 -7.33 -5.08 -5.79
C LEU A 482 -7.70 -3.59 -5.85
N LEU A 483 -6.78 -2.71 -5.44
CA LEU A 483 -6.98 -1.26 -5.49
C LEU A 483 -7.15 -0.73 -6.92
N ALA A 484 -6.43 -1.30 -7.88
CA ALA A 484 -6.55 -0.92 -9.29
C ALA A 484 -7.93 -1.28 -9.85
N CYS A 485 -8.39 -2.51 -9.60
CA CYS A 485 -9.73 -2.96 -9.98
C CYS A 485 -10.81 -2.10 -9.29
N LEU A 486 -10.60 -1.74 -8.03
CA LEU A 486 -11.50 -0.87 -7.27
C LEU A 486 -11.57 0.55 -7.84
N LYS A 487 -10.41 1.16 -8.18
CA LYS A 487 -10.33 2.49 -8.80
C LYS A 487 -11.10 2.55 -10.13
N ARG A 488 -11.01 1.48 -10.93
CA ARG A 488 -11.79 1.33 -12.18
C ARG A 488 -13.22 0.84 -12.00
N LYS A 489 -13.69 0.58 -10.78
CA LYS A 489 -15.01 0.00 -10.48
C LYS A 489 -15.25 -1.39 -11.12
N GLN A 490 -14.19 -2.13 -11.40
CA GLN A 490 -14.24 -3.51 -11.91
C GLN A 490 -14.35 -4.52 -10.77
N TYR A 491 -15.39 -4.38 -9.94
CA TYR A 491 -15.50 -5.12 -8.68
C TYR A 491 -15.53 -6.65 -8.84
N TYR A 492 -16.03 -7.14 -9.98
CA TYR A 492 -16.08 -8.58 -10.27
C TYR A 492 -14.69 -9.23 -10.46
N LEU A 493 -13.64 -8.44 -10.73
CA LEU A 493 -12.26 -8.92 -10.88
C LEU A 493 -11.52 -9.05 -9.55
N ILE A 494 -11.93 -8.31 -8.51
CA ILE A 494 -11.20 -8.16 -7.24
C ILE A 494 -10.87 -9.52 -6.61
N LYS A 495 -11.81 -10.46 -6.58
CA LYS A 495 -11.57 -11.80 -6.03
C LYS A 495 -10.52 -12.62 -6.81
N TRP A 496 -10.42 -12.39 -8.12
CA TRP A 496 -9.46 -13.08 -8.99
C TRP A 496 -8.05 -12.50 -8.88
N ALA A 497 -7.92 -11.26 -8.42
CA ALA A 497 -6.61 -10.66 -8.15
C ALA A 497 -5.86 -11.36 -7.00
N LEU A 498 -6.56 -12.05 -6.09
CA LEU A 498 -5.93 -12.84 -5.04
C LEU A 498 -5.12 -14.03 -5.57
N SER A 499 -5.49 -14.56 -6.74
CA SER A 499 -4.78 -15.67 -7.38
C SER A 499 -3.76 -15.20 -8.43
N ILE A 500 -3.41 -13.91 -8.46
CA ILE A 500 -2.42 -13.37 -9.40
C ILE A 500 -1.00 -13.97 -9.27
N PRO A 501 -0.54 -14.52 -8.13
CA PRO A 501 0.76 -15.19 -8.08
C PRO A 501 0.88 -16.37 -9.06
N LEU A 502 -0.21 -17.06 -9.36
CA LEU A 502 -0.25 -18.11 -10.38
C LEU A 502 0.04 -17.55 -11.79
N TYR A 503 -0.47 -16.35 -12.06
CA TYR A 503 -0.22 -15.64 -13.29
C TYR A 503 1.24 -15.15 -13.40
N TRP A 504 1.85 -14.75 -12.28
CA TRP A 504 3.28 -14.41 -12.24
C TRP A 504 4.18 -15.60 -12.55
N ALA A 505 3.83 -16.80 -12.05
CA ALA A 505 4.55 -18.03 -12.43
C ALA A 505 4.48 -18.29 -13.95
N MET A 506 3.34 -18.03 -14.58
CA MET A 506 3.22 -18.09 -16.05
C MET A 506 4.09 -17.05 -16.76
N MET A 507 4.24 -15.84 -16.19
CA MET A 507 5.14 -14.81 -16.74
C MET A 507 6.60 -15.23 -16.64
N SER A 508 7.00 -15.93 -15.58
CA SER A 508 8.35 -16.50 -15.45
C SER A 508 8.67 -17.49 -16.58
N ILE A 509 7.71 -18.34 -16.97
CA ILE A 509 7.86 -19.24 -18.11
C ILE A 509 8.06 -18.45 -19.41
N ALA A 510 7.24 -17.41 -19.63
CA ALA A 510 7.37 -16.53 -20.78
C ALA A 510 8.72 -15.78 -20.79
N ALA A 511 9.26 -15.43 -19.62
CA ALA A 511 10.55 -14.76 -19.47
C ALA A 511 11.72 -15.67 -19.88
N CYS A 512 11.71 -16.95 -19.49
CA CYS A 512 12.71 -17.92 -19.95
C CYS A 512 12.70 -18.06 -21.49
N MET A 513 11.52 -18.15 -22.10
CA MET A 513 11.37 -18.17 -23.56
C MET A 513 11.87 -16.87 -24.19
N ALA A 514 11.55 -15.72 -23.61
CA ALA A 514 12.01 -14.41 -24.08
C ALA A 514 13.54 -14.30 -24.06
N PHE A 515 14.18 -14.79 -22.98
CA PHE A 515 15.63 -14.74 -22.82
C PHE A 515 16.33 -15.61 -23.86
N PHE A 516 15.85 -16.83 -24.08
CA PHE A 516 16.34 -17.70 -25.15
C PHE A 516 16.18 -17.05 -26.53
N GLN A 517 15.01 -16.47 -26.81
CA GLN A 517 14.75 -15.77 -28.07
C GLN A 517 15.59 -14.50 -28.26
N LEU A 518 15.94 -13.79 -27.19
CA LEU A 518 16.82 -12.62 -27.26
C LEU A 518 18.19 -12.98 -27.84
N ILE A 519 18.70 -14.17 -27.49
CA ILE A 519 20.01 -14.66 -27.93
C ILE A 519 19.93 -15.24 -29.35
N VAL A 520 18.94 -16.10 -29.62
CA VAL A 520 18.88 -16.86 -30.89
C VAL A 520 18.17 -16.08 -32.01
N LYS A 521 17.15 -15.28 -31.69
CA LYS A 521 16.30 -14.58 -32.66
C LYS A 521 15.88 -13.19 -32.16
N PRO A 522 16.83 -12.24 -31.97
CA PRO A 522 16.58 -10.96 -31.34
C PRO A 522 15.46 -10.15 -32.02
N HIS A 523 15.46 -10.07 -33.35
CA HIS A 523 14.49 -9.28 -34.12
C HIS A 523 13.23 -10.05 -34.53
N TYR A 524 13.09 -11.30 -34.10
CA TYR A 524 11.93 -12.11 -34.50
C TYR A 524 10.65 -11.62 -33.82
N TRP A 525 9.64 -11.33 -34.62
CA TRP A 525 8.33 -10.90 -34.15
C TRP A 525 7.38 -12.10 -34.04
N GLU A 526 7.10 -12.54 -32.82
CA GLU A 526 6.08 -13.57 -32.52
C GLU A 526 4.69 -13.00 -32.76
N LYS A 527 4.14 -13.21 -33.97
CA LYS A 527 2.80 -12.74 -34.31
C LYS A 527 1.74 -13.50 -33.53
N THR A 528 0.85 -12.75 -32.88
CA THR A 528 -0.31 -13.25 -32.15
C THR A 528 -1.54 -13.31 -33.03
N GLU A 529 -2.36 -14.34 -32.83
CA GLU A 529 -3.70 -14.45 -33.43
C GLU A 529 -4.66 -13.52 -32.65
N HIS A 530 -5.37 -12.64 -33.37
CA HIS A 530 -6.45 -11.82 -32.84
C HIS A 530 -7.82 -12.34 -33.33
N GLY A 531 -8.91 -11.90 -32.71
CA GLY A 531 -10.27 -12.37 -32.97
C GLY A 531 -10.62 -13.69 -32.27
N LEU A 532 -9.92 -14.03 -31.17
CA LEU A 532 -10.19 -15.23 -30.37
C LEU A 532 -11.58 -15.23 -29.70
N HIS A 533 -12.18 -14.06 -29.53
CA HIS A 533 -13.55 -13.87 -29.02
C HIS A 533 -14.64 -14.10 -30.08
N LEU A 534 -14.30 -14.09 -31.38
CA LEU A 534 -15.28 -14.17 -32.49
C LEU A 534 -15.83 -15.59 -32.75
N GLY A 535 -15.43 -16.59 -31.95
CA GLY A 535 -15.88 -17.98 -32.09
C GLY A 535 -15.27 -18.70 -33.31
N LYS A 536 -15.38 -20.04 -33.35
CA LYS A 536 -14.70 -20.87 -34.37
C LYS A 536 -15.40 -20.94 -35.73
N LYS A 537 -16.59 -20.40 -35.94
CA LYS A 537 -17.35 -20.57 -37.20
C LYS A 537 -16.62 -19.90 -38.37
N PRO A 538 -15.99 -20.67 -39.27
CA PRO A 538 -15.57 -20.17 -40.57
C PRO A 538 -16.75 -20.46 -41.52
N GLY A 539 -17.65 -19.49 -41.71
CA GLY A 539 -18.81 -19.71 -42.61
C GLY A 539 -20.19 -19.40 -42.02
N GLY A 540 -20.30 -18.44 -41.08
CA GLY A 540 -21.55 -17.69 -41.01
C GLY A 540 -21.61 -16.80 -42.24
N ALA A 541 -22.65 -16.96 -43.07
CA ALA A 541 -22.84 -16.21 -44.30
C ALA A 541 -22.38 -14.76 -44.15
N ILE A 542 -21.47 -14.35 -45.04
CA ILE A 542 -21.24 -12.94 -45.33
C ILE A 542 -22.65 -12.36 -45.56
N PRO A 543 -23.10 -11.31 -44.84
CA PRO A 543 -24.35 -10.67 -45.17
C PRO A 543 -24.33 -10.38 -46.66
N ASP A 544 -25.38 -10.78 -47.38
CA ASP A 544 -25.49 -10.51 -48.80
C ASP A 544 -25.46 -8.98 -48.99
N PHE A 545 -24.29 -8.44 -49.34
CA PHE A 545 -24.07 -7.03 -49.62
C PHE A 545 -24.49 -6.68 -51.06
N ALA A 546 -25.17 -7.58 -51.77
CA ALA A 546 -25.75 -7.32 -53.07
C ALA A 546 -27.08 -6.54 -52.94
N SER A 547 -27.03 -5.28 -52.51
CA SER A 547 -28.06 -4.26 -52.85
C SER A 547 -27.71 -2.87 -52.35
N LEU A 548 -26.46 -2.42 -52.50
CA LEU A 548 -26.15 -0.99 -52.39
C LEU A 548 -25.22 -0.59 -53.54
N ASN A 549 -25.71 0.36 -54.33
CA ASN A 549 -25.06 0.89 -55.53
C ASN A 549 -23.56 1.14 -55.30
N ALA A 550 -22.76 0.52 -56.17
CA ALA A 550 -21.33 0.70 -56.24
C ALA A 550 -20.99 2.19 -56.44
N SER A 551 -20.29 2.76 -55.47
CA SER A 551 -19.48 3.97 -55.64
C SER A 551 -18.03 3.51 -55.88
N PRO A 552 -17.21 4.26 -56.65
CA PRO A 552 -16.09 3.67 -57.37
C PRO A 552 -15.03 3.15 -56.41
N TYR A 553 -14.44 2.04 -56.82
CA TYR A 553 -13.33 1.31 -56.22
C TYR A 553 -12.40 2.21 -55.37
N LEU A 554 -12.15 1.79 -54.12
CA LEU A 554 -10.97 2.23 -53.38
C LEU A 554 -9.75 1.84 -54.23
N GLU A 555 -9.25 2.78 -55.03
CA GLU A 555 -8.00 2.57 -55.77
C GLU A 555 -6.87 2.33 -54.76
N ASP A 556 -6.07 1.28 -55.00
CA ASP A 556 -4.75 1.19 -54.39
C ASP A 556 -3.99 2.43 -54.85
N THR A 557 -3.88 3.44 -53.98
CA THR A 557 -2.99 4.56 -54.26
C THR A 557 -1.59 3.98 -54.52
N PRO A 558 -0.97 4.25 -55.68
CA PRO A 558 0.40 3.83 -55.93
C PRO A 558 1.29 4.36 -54.81
N THR A 559 2.41 3.68 -54.60
CA THR A 559 3.09 3.44 -53.32
C THR A 559 3.58 4.65 -52.52
N LEU A 560 3.18 5.89 -52.81
CA LEU A 560 3.18 7.06 -51.93
C LEU A 560 2.20 8.12 -52.49
N LEU A 561 1.47 8.85 -51.63
CA LEU A 561 0.70 10.04 -52.03
C LEU A 561 1.60 11.19 -52.56
N VAL A 562 2.92 11.09 -52.37
CA VAL A 562 3.95 12.03 -52.84
C VAL A 562 5.11 11.24 -53.45
N PRO A 563 5.62 11.57 -54.65
CA PRO A 563 6.77 10.88 -55.23
C PRO A 563 8.00 11.03 -54.33
N VAL A 564 8.60 9.91 -53.90
CA VAL A 564 9.92 9.91 -53.24
C VAL A 564 10.98 10.14 -54.32
N PRO A 565 11.88 11.12 -54.18
CA PRO A 565 12.96 11.31 -55.14
C PRO A 565 13.84 10.05 -55.22
N THR A 566 14.28 9.73 -56.44
CA THR A 566 15.06 8.55 -56.79
C THR A 566 16.26 8.32 -55.86
N LEU A 567 16.38 7.08 -55.38
CA LEU A 567 17.43 6.52 -54.51
C LEU A 567 18.86 7.00 -54.89
N ALA A 568 19.35 8.04 -54.22
CA ALA A 568 20.76 8.41 -54.26
C ALA A 568 21.50 7.79 -53.06
N SER A 569 22.46 6.90 -53.32
CA SER A 569 23.37 6.38 -52.30
C SER A 569 24.42 7.44 -51.97
N THR A 570 24.14 8.32 -51.01
CA THR A 570 25.15 9.28 -50.52
C THR A 570 25.95 8.68 -49.37
N ASN A 571 27.20 8.33 -49.64
CA ASN A 571 28.24 8.19 -48.61
C ASN A 571 28.62 9.59 -48.12
N LYS A 572 27.96 10.10 -47.08
CA LYS A 572 28.53 11.13 -46.18
C LYS A 572 27.68 11.28 -44.92
N GLN A 573 28.38 11.21 -43.79
CA GLN A 573 27.90 11.40 -42.42
C GLN A 573 27.51 12.87 -42.20
N GLU A 574 26.31 13.28 -42.65
CA GLU A 574 25.68 14.50 -42.13
C GLU A 574 24.86 14.13 -40.89
N GLN A 575 25.54 14.09 -39.74
CA GLN A 575 24.91 13.88 -38.44
C GLN A 575 25.21 15.06 -37.53
N ALA A 576 24.13 15.63 -36.98
CA ALA A 576 24.05 16.44 -35.74
C ALA A 576 23.62 17.91 -35.83
N SER A 577 23.26 18.46 -37.00
CA SER A 577 22.40 19.64 -37.09
C SER A 577 20.98 19.19 -37.51
N SER A 578 19.93 19.25 -36.70
CA SER A 578 19.77 19.82 -35.38
C SER A 578 18.44 19.30 -34.82
N ILE A 579 18.48 18.21 -34.05
CA ILE A 579 17.36 17.86 -33.16
C ILE A 579 17.02 19.08 -32.29
N THR A 580 18.05 19.82 -31.88
CA THR A 580 17.95 21.11 -31.20
C THR A 580 17.22 22.18 -32.02
N ALA A 581 17.37 22.28 -33.34
CA ALA A 581 16.62 23.27 -34.12
C ALA A 581 15.21 22.78 -34.49
N ALA A 582 14.99 21.46 -34.59
CA ALA A 582 13.63 20.91 -34.62
C ALA A 582 12.90 21.21 -33.30
N PHE A 583 13.58 21.06 -32.15
CA PHE A 583 13.07 21.45 -30.84
C PHE A 583 12.98 22.98 -30.64
N GLN A 584 13.84 23.79 -31.26
CA GLN A 584 13.67 25.25 -31.30
C GLN A 584 12.51 25.66 -32.21
N ALA A 585 12.25 24.97 -33.31
CA ALA A 585 11.04 25.19 -34.12
C ALA A 585 9.76 24.85 -33.33
N ILE A 586 9.81 23.84 -32.46
CA ILE A 586 8.72 23.47 -31.52
C ILE A 586 8.41 24.61 -30.52
N SER A 587 9.34 25.53 -30.25
CA SER A 587 9.09 26.72 -29.40
C SER A 587 8.07 27.73 -29.98
N THR A 588 7.59 27.49 -31.21
CA THR A 588 6.57 28.31 -31.88
C THR A 588 5.12 27.84 -31.65
N MET A 589 4.90 26.74 -30.91
CA MET A 589 3.56 26.31 -30.51
C MET A 589 2.85 27.41 -29.70
N PRO A 590 1.51 27.58 -29.83
CA PRO A 590 0.80 28.58 -29.05
C PRO A 590 0.97 28.32 -27.56
N ALA A 591 0.98 29.40 -26.79
CA ALA A 591 0.94 29.32 -25.34
C ALA A 591 -0.23 28.41 -24.91
N PRO A 592 -0.08 27.67 -23.81
CA PRO A 592 -1.16 26.80 -23.33
C PRO A 592 -2.43 27.62 -23.10
N ALA A 593 -3.59 27.03 -23.42
CA ALA A 593 -4.91 27.63 -23.22
C ALA A 593 -5.15 28.08 -21.77
N ILE A 594 -4.48 27.43 -20.82
CA ILE A 594 -4.47 27.76 -19.40
C ILE A 594 -3.04 27.72 -18.88
N THR A 595 -2.65 28.72 -18.09
CA THR A 595 -1.33 28.74 -17.46
C THR A 595 -1.20 27.61 -16.42
N ARG A 596 0.04 27.22 -16.11
CA ARG A 596 0.32 26.22 -15.07
C ARG A 596 -0.26 26.63 -13.71
N LYS A 597 -0.26 27.94 -13.40
CA LYS A 597 -0.83 28.48 -12.16
C LYS A 597 -2.35 28.32 -12.13
N GLU A 598 -3.03 28.75 -13.19
CA GLU A 598 -4.49 28.62 -13.33
C GLU A 598 -4.92 27.15 -13.30
N ARG A 599 -4.17 26.25 -13.94
CA ARG A 599 -4.48 24.80 -13.88
C ARG A 599 -4.40 24.25 -12.46
N VAL A 600 -3.42 24.68 -11.67
CA VAL A 600 -3.31 24.30 -10.26
C VAL A 600 -4.46 24.89 -9.45
N GLU A 601 -4.87 26.13 -9.71
CA GLU A 601 -6.00 26.78 -9.04
C GLU A 601 -7.36 26.11 -9.38
N LEU A 602 -7.54 25.69 -10.64
CA LEU A 602 -8.73 24.96 -11.11
C LEU A 602 -8.80 23.53 -10.55
N LYS A 603 -7.65 22.84 -10.44
CA LYS A 603 -7.57 21.47 -9.89
C LYS A 603 -7.53 21.43 -8.35
N GLN A 604 -7.23 22.53 -7.68
CA GLN A 604 -7.28 22.56 -6.22
C GLN A 604 -8.75 22.65 -5.77
N PRO A 605 -9.31 21.60 -5.11
CA PRO A 605 -10.50 21.83 -4.32
C PRO A 605 -10.15 22.93 -3.33
N LYS A 606 -10.93 24.02 -3.27
CA LYS A 606 -10.75 25.10 -2.29
C LYS A 606 -10.72 24.45 -0.90
N GLY A 607 -9.51 24.13 -0.44
CA GLY A 607 -9.29 23.44 0.81
C GLY A 607 -9.73 24.39 1.88
N LYS A 608 -10.91 24.15 2.45
CA LYS A 608 -11.27 24.69 3.76
C LYS A 608 -10.31 24.05 4.77
N SER A 609 -9.13 24.65 4.86
CA SER A 609 -8.39 24.94 6.07
C SER A 609 -8.28 23.79 7.07
N LEU A 610 -7.09 23.18 7.11
CA LEU A 610 -6.49 22.59 8.31
C LEU A 610 -6.38 23.59 9.48
N ARG A 611 -6.75 24.87 9.31
CA ARG A 611 -6.86 25.87 10.38
C ARG A 611 -8.27 25.85 10.99
N ASP A 612 -8.67 24.70 11.52
CA ASP A 612 -9.76 24.66 12.49
C ASP A 612 -9.14 24.98 13.86
N PRO A 613 -9.42 26.15 14.46
CA PRO A 613 -8.77 26.55 15.71
C PRO A 613 -9.08 25.56 16.84
N TRP A 614 -10.28 24.96 16.88
CA TRP A 614 -10.63 23.98 17.91
C TRP A 614 -9.90 22.65 17.75
N PHE A 615 -9.58 22.26 16.52
CA PHE A 615 -8.74 21.08 16.29
C PHE A 615 -7.32 21.32 16.79
N LEU A 616 -6.75 22.50 16.51
CA LEU A 616 -5.44 22.89 17.04
C LEU A 616 -5.44 22.98 18.57
N VAL A 617 -6.48 23.58 19.17
CA VAL A 617 -6.67 23.63 20.62
C VAL A 617 -6.76 22.22 21.21
N THR A 618 -7.44 21.28 20.53
CA THR A 618 -7.49 19.87 20.97
C THR A 618 -6.10 19.25 21.02
N ILE A 619 -5.29 19.43 19.96
CA ILE A 619 -3.92 18.92 19.90
C ILE A 619 -3.06 19.51 21.01
N ILE A 620 -3.12 20.84 21.19
CA ILE A 620 -2.35 21.54 22.23
C ILE A 620 -2.78 21.06 23.62
N THR A 621 -4.09 20.96 23.88
CA THR A 621 -4.62 20.48 25.17
C THR A 621 -4.12 19.07 25.45
N ALA A 622 -4.26 18.15 24.47
CA ALA A 622 -3.79 16.77 24.60
C ALA A 622 -2.27 16.68 24.87
N LEU A 623 -1.46 17.44 24.14
CA LEU A 623 0.00 17.46 24.35
C LEU A 623 0.36 17.97 25.75
N LEU A 624 -0.24 19.08 26.18
CA LEU A 624 0.04 19.65 27.50
C LEU A 624 -0.38 18.70 28.63
N THR A 625 -1.57 18.11 28.56
CA THR A 625 -2.03 17.15 29.58
C THR A 625 -1.20 15.88 29.58
N SER A 626 -0.83 15.36 28.40
CA SER A 626 -0.02 14.14 28.25
C SER A 626 1.38 14.33 28.85
N ILE A 627 2.05 15.43 28.51
CA ILE A 627 3.38 15.75 29.04
C ILE A 627 3.31 16.00 30.55
N SER A 628 2.31 16.75 31.03
CA SER A 628 2.16 17.05 32.45
C SER A 628 1.89 15.80 33.29
N ALA A 629 1.00 14.91 32.82
CA ALA A 629 0.69 13.65 33.50
C ALA A 629 1.90 12.70 33.50
N CYS A 630 2.55 12.53 32.34
CA CYS A 630 3.75 11.68 32.25
C CYS A 630 4.87 12.20 33.16
N TRP A 631 5.09 13.52 33.20
CA TRP A 631 6.05 14.13 34.12
C TRP A 631 5.68 13.87 35.59
N TYR A 632 4.39 14.01 35.95
CA TYR A 632 3.93 13.75 37.31
C TYR A 632 4.21 12.30 37.73
N PHE A 633 3.75 11.31 36.96
CA PHE A 633 3.93 9.89 37.28
C PHE A 633 5.39 9.44 37.20
N PHE A 634 6.19 10.06 36.32
CA PHE A 634 7.63 9.86 36.29
C PHE A 634 8.30 10.30 37.60
N GLN A 635 7.94 11.48 38.13
CA GLN A 635 8.51 11.99 39.39
C GLN A 635 8.12 11.11 40.59
N GLN A 636 6.90 10.56 40.59
CA GLN A 636 6.42 9.65 41.63
C GLN A 636 6.94 8.21 41.48
N ARG A 637 7.63 7.88 40.38
CA ARG A 637 8.12 6.54 40.05
C ARG A 637 6.99 5.50 39.85
N GLU A 638 5.85 5.95 39.33
CA GLU A 638 4.64 5.15 39.19
C GLU A 638 4.44 4.58 37.77
N ILE A 639 5.41 4.77 36.85
CA ILE A 639 5.32 4.35 35.43
C ILE A 639 5.37 2.83 35.27
N LEU A 640 6.19 2.14 36.06
CA LEU A 640 6.47 0.70 35.91
C LEU A 640 5.77 -0.18 36.95
N LEU A 641 4.70 0.33 37.57
CA LEU A 641 3.95 -0.39 38.60
C LEU A 641 3.35 -1.72 38.11
N TYR A 642 2.90 -1.78 36.85
CA TYR A 642 2.35 -2.99 36.24
C TYR A 642 3.44 -3.95 35.78
N GLY A 643 3.37 -5.22 36.18
CA GLY A 643 4.28 -6.27 35.69
C GLY A 643 4.22 -6.48 34.17
N ASP A 644 3.03 -6.27 33.57
CA ASP A 644 2.86 -6.28 32.11
C ASP A 644 3.65 -5.16 31.42
N SER A 645 3.77 -3.99 32.06
CA SER A 645 4.52 -2.85 31.51
C SER A 645 6.00 -3.19 31.38
N TYR A 646 6.58 -3.73 32.45
CA TYR A 646 7.96 -4.19 32.44
C TYR A 646 8.14 -5.30 31.39
N SER A 647 7.24 -6.28 31.34
CA SER A 647 7.29 -7.37 30.37
C SER A 647 7.27 -6.90 28.91
N HIS A 648 6.42 -5.93 28.57
CA HIS A 648 6.39 -5.32 27.24
C HIS A 648 7.72 -4.66 26.89
N MET A 649 8.33 -3.93 27.81
CA MET A 649 9.64 -3.29 27.61
C MET A 649 10.77 -4.29 27.50
N MET A 650 10.76 -5.33 28.35
CA MET A 650 11.75 -6.40 28.33
C MET A 650 11.74 -7.12 26.98
N LEU A 651 10.56 -7.49 26.46
CA LEU A 651 10.44 -8.10 25.13
C LEU A 651 10.95 -7.17 24.02
N ALA A 652 10.63 -5.87 24.09
CA ALA A 652 11.16 -4.88 23.15
C ALA A 652 12.68 -4.74 23.24
N ARG A 653 13.28 -4.82 24.43
CA ARG A 653 14.74 -4.74 24.63
C ARG A 653 15.47 -6.01 24.20
N ARG A 654 14.89 -7.19 24.43
CA ARG A 654 15.44 -8.50 24.01
C ARG A 654 15.68 -8.56 22.49
N PHE A 655 14.96 -7.74 21.72
CA PHE A 655 15.22 -7.54 20.30
C PHE A 655 16.67 -7.14 20.00
N PHE A 656 17.29 -6.30 20.85
CA PHE A 656 18.65 -5.76 20.66
C PHE A 656 19.71 -6.51 21.49
N ASP A 657 19.39 -6.83 22.75
CA ASP A 657 20.41 -7.11 23.76
C ASP A 657 20.26 -8.46 24.48
N SER A 658 19.47 -9.40 23.94
CA SER A 658 19.39 -10.76 24.48
C SER A 658 20.58 -11.64 24.08
N GLN A 659 20.66 -12.87 24.59
CA GLN A 659 21.60 -13.89 24.08
C GLN A 659 21.42 -14.19 22.59
N SER A 660 20.18 -14.10 22.10
CA SER A 660 19.79 -14.37 20.71
C SER A 660 18.99 -13.19 20.11
N PRO A 661 19.61 -12.00 19.91
CA PRO A 661 18.89 -10.81 19.45
C PRO A 661 18.22 -11.03 18.09
N GLY A 662 16.98 -10.57 17.98
CA GLY A 662 16.19 -10.70 16.76
C GLY A 662 14.69 -10.53 16.97
N VAL A 663 13.95 -10.53 15.86
CA VAL A 663 12.49 -10.36 15.87
C VAL A 663 11.80 -11.48 16.65
N ALA A 664 12.37 -12.69 16.64
CA ALA A 664 11.83 -13.86 17.36
C ALA A 664 11.63 -13.60 18.87
N GLN A 665 12.37 -12.64 19.43
CA GLN A 665 12.33 -12.26 20.83
C GLN A 665 11.09 -11.44 21.23
N LEU A 666 10.22 -11.07 20.27
CA LEU A 666 8.97 -10.33 20.55
C LEU A 666 7.89 -11.16 21.28
N GLY A 667 8.14 -12.47 21.48
CA GLY A 667 7.27 -13.35 22.25
C GLY A 667 6.15 -14.01 21.44
N GLY A 668 5.30 -14.77 22.13
CA GLY A 668 4.24 -15.60 21.54
C GLY A 668 2.83 -15.36 22.06
N VAL A 669 2.64 -14.51 23.07
CA VAL A 669 1.30 -14.23 23.64
C VAL A 669 0.84 -12.81 23.33
N TRP A 670 1.66 -11.80 23.60
CA TRP A 670 1.29 -10.43 23.28
C TRP A 670 1.53 -10.12 21.81
N LEU A 671 0.55 -9.45 21.20
CA LEU A 671 0.66 -8.97 19.84
C LEU A 671 1.76 -7.90 19.73
N PRO A 672 2.47 -7.80 18.59
CA PRO A 672 3.79 -7.17 18.55
C PRO A 672 3.81 -5.65 18.38
N LEU A 673 2.67 -5.00 18.04
CA LEU A 673 2.66 -3.57 17.71
C LEU A 673 3.13 -2.67 18.88
N PRO A 674 2.72 -2.90 20.14
CA PRO A 674 3.20 -2.12 21.27
C PRO A 674 4.73 -2.15 21.39
N GLN A 675 5.35 -3.33 21.32
CA GLN A 675 6.79 -3.52 21.42
C GLN A 675 7.52 -2.89 20.23
N VAL A 676 6.99 -3.06 19.01
CA VAL A 676 7.54 -2.43 17.80
C VAL A 676 7.53 -0.90 17.91
N GLY A 677 6.48 -0.32 18.50
CA GLY A 677 6.39 1.12 18.75
C GLY A 677 7.47 1.65 19.72
N MET A 678 8.03 0.80 20.56
CA MET A 678 9.08 1.16 21.54
C MET A 678 10.50 1.09 20.96
N LEU A 679 10.71 0.39 19.84
CA LEU A 679 12.03 0.16 19.24
C LEU A 679 12.87 1.43 19.02
N PRO A 680 12.31 2.60 18.63
CA PRO A 680 13.10 3.82 18.47
C PRO A 680 13.75 4.34 19.77
N PHE A 681 13.25 3.94 20.94
CA PHE A 681 13.65 4.49 22.24
C PHE A 681 14.26 3.45 23.18
N ILE A 682 13.87 2.17 23.05
CA ILE A 682 14.19 1.11 24.03
C ILE A 682 15.68 0.75 24.12
N TRP A 683 16.47 1.06 23.10
CA TRP A 683 17.92 0.85 23.08
C TRP A 683 18.68 1.78 24.04
N ASN A 684 18.06 2.85 24.54
CA ASN A 684 18.65 3.72 25.54
C ASN A 684 18.37 3.21 26.97
N ASP A 685 19.41 2.94 27.74
CA ASP A 685 19.29 2.35 29.09
C ASP A 685 18.52 3.21 30.08
N SER A 686 18.68 4.53 30.01
CA SER A 686 17.96 5.47 30.88
C SER A 686 16.46 5.48 30.56
N LEU A 687 16.09 5.51 29.28
CA LEU A 687 14.69 5.46 28.85
C LEU A 687 14.04 4.09 29.09
N TRP A 688 14.81 3.00 29.02
CA TRP A 688 14.34 1.66 29.38
C TRP A 688 14.08 1.57 30.88
N ARG A 689 15.08 1.81 31.73
CA ARG A 689 14.95 1.64 33.19
C ARG A 689 13.88 2.53 33.81
N SER A 690 13.66 3.71 33.24
CA SER A 690 12.63 4.63 33.72
C SER A 690 11.23 4.37 33.19
N GLY A 691 11.04 3.47 32.22
CA GLY A 691 9.76 3.25 31.57
C GLY A 691 9.38 4.26 30.47
N LEU A 692 10.17 5.33 30.30
CA LEU A 692 9.86 6.39 29.33
C LEU A 692 9.87 5.91 27.87
N ALA A 693 10.70 4.91 27.53
CA ALA A 693 10.73 4.35 26.17
C ALA A 693 9.36 3.79 25.73
N GLY A 694 8.64 3.14 26.66
CA GLY A 694 7.27 2.69 26.43
C GLY A 694 6.26 3.84 26.45
N SER A 695 6.43 4.75 27.41
CA SER A 695 5.55 5.89 27.61
C SER A 695 5.45 6.79 26.37
N PHE A 696 6.55 7.06 25.66
CA PHE A 696 6.51 7.88 24.44
C PHE A 696 5.65 7.29 23.32
N SER A 697 5.59 5.96 23.21
CA SER A 697 4.69 5.26 22.28
C SER A 697 3.22 5.48 22.68
N SER A 698 2.90 5.28 23.96
CA SER A 698 1.57 5.47 24.54
C SER A 698 1.09 6.93 24.46
N MET A 699 1.96 7.91 24.76
CA MET A 699 1.70 9.35 24.65
C MET A 699 1.34 9.74 23.20
N THR A 700 2.07 9.20 22.22
CA THR A 700 1.76 9.44 20.80
C THR A 700 0.39 8.87 20.44
N CYS A 701 0.09 7.65 20.89
CA CYS A 701 -1.20 7.01 20.67
C CYS A 701 -2.35 7.78 21.33
N TYR A 702 -2.15 8.32 22.52
CA TYR A 702 -3.12 9.16 23.22
C TYR A 702 -3.48 10.44 22.42
N VAL A 703 -2.48 11.12 21.83
CA VAL A 703 -2.73 12.29 20.97
C VAL A 703 -3.47 11.90 19.70
N VAL A 704 -3.10 10.77 19.07
CA VAL A 704 -3.78 10.25 17.88
C VAL A 704 -5.24 9.90 18.18
N ALA A 705 -5.51 9.21 19.29
CA ALA A 705 -6.86 8.88 19.74
C ALA A 705 -7.69 10.15 19.96
N SER A 706 -7.13 11.15 20.66
CA SER A 706 -7.77 12.45 20.90
C SER A 706 -8.16 13.14 19.60
N CYS A 707 -7.26 13.15 18.61
CA CYS A 707 -7.52 13.71 17.29
C CYS A 707 -8.64 12.94 16.57
N CYS A 708 -8.62 11.60 16.59
CA CYS A 708 -9.62 10.78 15.92
C CYS A 708 -11.00 10.92 16.54
N ILE A 709 -11.10 10.97 17.88
CA ILE A 709 -12.34 11.23 18.61
C ILE A 709 -12.88 12.60 18.21
N PHE A 710 -12.06 13.65 18.21
CA PHE A 710 -12.50 14.98 17.77
C PHE A 710 -12.97 14.99 16.31
N LEU A 711 -12.24 14.35 15.40
CA LEU A 711 -12.61 14.34 13.99
C LEU A 711 -13.90 13.54 13.73
N ALA A 712 -14.10 12.43 14.45
CA ALA A 712 -15.33 11.64 14.40
C ALA A 712 -16.51 12.43 14.99
N ALA A 713 -16.36 12.98 16.19
CA ALA A 713 -17.37 13.79 16.86
C ALA A 713 -17.77 15.03 16.04
N ARG A 714 -16.81 15.71 15.40
CA ARG A 714 -17.08 16.84 14.49
C ARG A 714 -17.92 16.41 13.28
N ARG A 715 -17.66 15.23 12.72
CA ARG A 715 -18.45 14.69 11.59
C ARG A 715 -19.87 14.29 12.00
N ILE A 716 -20.07 13.81 13.23
CA ILE A 716 -21.38 13.40 13.74
C ILE A 716 -22.23 14.61 14.15
N THR A 717 -21.62 15.56 14.88
CA THR A 717 -22.32 16.71 15.48
C THR A 717 -22.43 17.90 14.55
N HIS A 718 -21.53 18.00 13.57
CA HIS A 718 -21.28 19.20 12.76
C HIS A 718 -20.98 20.46 13.60
N ASP A 719 -20.49 20.29 14.84
CA ASP A 719 -20.14 21.39 15.74
C ASP A 719 -18.74 21.17 16.33
N HIS A 720 -17.83 22.10 16.02
CA HIS A 720 -16.43 22.06 16.44
C HIS A 720 -16.25 22.22 17.96
N VAL A 721 -17.12 23.01 18.60
CA VAL A 721 -17.07 23.23 20.06
C VAL A 721 -17.59 21.99 20.78
N ALA A 722 -18.72 21.44 20.33
CA ALA A 722 -19.26 20.19 20.89
C ALA A 722 -18.26 19.04 20.78
N SER A 723 -17.55 18.98 19.65
CA SER A 723 -16.48 18.01 19.43
C SER A 723 -15.36 18.15 20.47
N TYR A 724 -14.82 19.36 20.63
CA TYR A 724 -13.80 19.62 21.65
C TYR A 724 -14.29 19.26 23.06
N VAL A 725 -15.48 19.73 23.44
CA VAL A 725 -16.09 19.45 24.75
C VAL A 725 -16.22 17.95 25.01
N GLY A 726 -16.69 17.16 24.04
CA GLY A 726 -16.77 15.71 24.21
C GLY A 726 -15.40 15.04 24.28
N THR A 727 -14.43 15.48 23.46
CA THR A 727 -13.05 14.97 23.50
C THR A 727 -12.37 15.24 24.85
N LEU A 728 -12.76 16.29 25.60
CA LEU A 728 -12.27 16.50 26.97
C LEU A 728 -12.57 15.32 27.91
N ALA A 729 -13.64 14.56 27.68
CA ALA A 729 -13.94 13.38 28.50
C ALA A 729 -12.89 12.26 28.33
N PHE A 730 -12.15 12.25 27.22
CA PHE A 730 -11.00 11.39 27.02
C PHE A 730 -9.71 12.05 27.51
N ILE A 731 -9.49 13.33 27.15
CA ILE A 731 -8.26 14.06 27.45
C ILE A 731 -8.03 14.27 28.95
N LEU A 732 -9.10 14.55 29.71
CA LEU A 732 -9.02 14.86 31.13
C LEU A 732 -9.28 13.64 32.02
N ASN A 733 -9.50 12.45 31.45
CA ASN A 733 -9.76 11.26 32.24
C ASN A 733 -8.49 10.82 33.00
N PRO A 734 -8.49 10.79 34.34
CA PRO A 734 -7.28 10.47 35.12
C PRO A 734 -6.73 9.07 34.86
N ASN A 735 -7.59 8.07 34.64
CA ASN A 735 -7.17 6.70 34.32
C ASN A 735 -6.46 6.65 32.95
N ILE A 736 -6.96 7.36 31.94
CA ILE A 736 -6.29 7.48 30.64
C ILE A 736 -4.96 8.24 30.75
N LEU A 737 -4.93 9.33 31.53
CA LEU A 737 -3.71 10.12 31.77
C LEU A 737 -2.62 9.31 32.48
N TYR A 738 -3.00 8.40 33.38
CA TYR A 738 -2.09 7.44 33.96
C TYR A 738 -1.65 6.39 32.93
N LEU A 739 -2.58 5.68 32.29
CA LEU A 739 -2.26 4.61 31.34
C LEU A 739 -1.39 5.09 30.16
N GLN A 740 -1.60 6.31 29.64
CA GLN A 740 -0.76 6.86 28.58
C GLN A 740 0.66 7.19 29.02
N SER A 741 0.90 7.29 30.33
CA SER A 741 2.22 7.44 30.95
C SER A 741 2.89 6.10 31.22
N THR A 742 2.25 4.97 30.86
CA THR A 742 2.77 3.62 31.11
C THR A 742 3.06 2.87 29.79
N PRO A 743 4.02 1.93 29.77
CA PRO A 743 4.34 1.02 28.66
C PRO A 743 3.27 -0.03 28.30
N LEU A 744 1.99 0.26 28.51
CA LEU A 744 0.89 -0.68 28.32
C LEU A 744 0.32 -0.66 26.89
N SER A 745 -0.40 -1.72 26.53
CA SER A 745 -0.92 -1.91 25.16
C SER A 745 -2.29 -1.27 24.91
N GLU A 746 -2.99 -0.87 25.97
CA GLU A 746 -4.35 -0.33 25.98
C GLU A 746 -4.44 0.93 25.11
N LEU A 747 -3.53 1.91 25.28
CA LEU A 747 -3.55 3.16 24.51
C LEU A 747 -3.26 2.94 23.03
N VAL A 748 -2.36 2.01 22.69
CA VAL A 748 -2.08 1.62 21.29
C VAL A 748 -3.34 1.06 20.64
N CYS A 749 -4.07 0.21 21.36
CA CYS A 749 -5.32 -0.36 20.88
C CYS A 749 -6.44 0.69 20.75
N ILE A 750 -6.60 1.58 21.73
CA ILE A 750 -7.60 2.66 21.68
C ILE A 750 -7.31 3.58 20.48
N ALA A 751 -6.05 3.95 20.24
CA ALA A 751 -5.68 4.81 19.12
C ALA A 751 -5.96 4.16 17.76
N THR A 752 -5.55 2.90 17.58
CA THR A 752 -5.77 2.16 16.32
C THR A 752 -7.26 1.87 16.09
N SER A 753 -8.02 1.56 17.13
CA SER A 753 -9.47 1.33 17.07
C SER A 753 -10.28 2.60 16.77
N THR A 754 -9.95 3.72 17.41
CA THR A 754 -10.59 5.01 17.13
C THR A 754 -10.27 5.54 15.74
N LEU A 755 -9.05 5.31 15.24
CA LEU A 755 -8.66 5.59 13.86
C LEU A 755 -9.48 4.75 12.87
N ALA A 756 -9.67 3.45 13.14
CA ALA A 756 -10.50 2.56 12.32
C ALA A 756 -11.97 3.02 12.31
N CYS A 757 -12.54 3.34 13.47
CA CYS A 757 -13.91 3.83 13.59
C CYS A 757 -14.09 5.17 12.85
N TYR A 758 -13.11 6.09 12.95
CA TYR A 758 -13.14 7.36 12.24
C TYR A 758 -13.13 7.19 10.72
N PHE A 759 -12.23 6.37 10.18
CA PHE A 759 -12.18 6.15 8.73
C PHE A 759 -13.39 5.36 8.21
N PHE A 760 -13.92 4.43 8.99
CA PHE A 760 -15.17 3.76 8.68
C PHE A 760 -16.32 4.77 8.61
N LEU A 761 -16.46 5.66 9.61
CA LEU A 761 -17.42 6.75 9.58
C LEU A 761 -17.25 7.62 8.33
N CYS A 762 -16.02 8.03 8.00
CA CYS A 762 -15.73 8.79 6.79
C CYS A 762 -16.22 8.06 5.54
N TRP A 763 -15.94 6.76 5.41
CA TRP A 763 -16.39 5.95 4.28
C TRP A 763 -17.93 5.83 4.22
N THR A 764 -18.59 5.67 5.36
CA THR A 764 -20.06 5.66 5.43
C THR A 764 -20.69 7.00 5.02
N GLN A 765 -19.98 8.12 5.15
CA GLN A 765 -20.50 9.43 4.77
C GLN A 765 -20.10 9.84 3.35
N ASP A 766 -18.81 9.77 3.01
CA ASP A 766 -18.26 10.37 1.80
C ASP A 766 -18.22 9.38 0.61
N ASN A 767 -18.40 8.08 0.85
CA ASN A 767 -18.37 7.00 -0.15
C ASN A 767 -17.04 6.84 -0.92
N PHE A 768 -15.94 7.44 -0.46
CA PHE A 768 -14.65 7.31 -1.15
C PHE A 768 -13.95 5.98 -0.79
N PRO A 769 -13.57 5.14 -1.77
CA PRO A 769 -12.92 3.85 -1.50
C PRO A 769 -11.63 3.95 -0.68
N ARG A 770 -10.88 5.05 -0.81
CA ARG A 770 -9.65 5.29 -0.03
C ARG A 770 -9.89 5.26 1.50
N GLN A 771 -11.07 5.67 1.97
CA GLN A 771 -11.37 5.68 3.40
C GLN A 771 -11.59 4.27 3.93
N LEU A 772 -12.14 3.37 3.10
CA LEU A 772 -12.25 1.96 3.44
C LEU A 772 -10.87 1.30 3.56
N VAL A 773 -9.93 1.67 2.68
CA VAL A 773 -8.54 1.21 2.76
C VAL A 773 -7.86 1.70 4.03
N TRP A 774 -8.06 2.97 4.42
CA TRP A 774 -7.53 3.49 5.68
C TRP A 774 -8.18 2.85 6.91
N ALA A 775 -9.49 2.55 6.86
CA ALA A 775 -10.15 1.77 7.91
C ALA A 775 -9.53 0.38 8.02
N ALA A 776 -9.33 -0.33 6.90
CA ALA A 776 -8.68 -1.64 6.87
C ALA A 776 -7.23 -1.61 7.39
N ALA A 777 -6.44 -0.59 7.02
CA ALA A 777 -5.08 -0.39 7.53
C ALA A 777 -5.07 -0.13 9.05
N SER A 778 -6.07 0.61 9.55
CA SER A 778 -6.19 0.87 10.99
C SER A 778 -6.60 -0.39 11.76
N ILE A 779 -7.49 -1.21 11.20
CA ILE A 779 -7.82 -2.53 11.74
C ILE A 779 -6.62 -3.47 11.72
N PHE A 780 -5.84 -3.49 10.63
CA PHE A 780 -4.59 -4.25 10.57
C PHE A 780 -3.68 -3.91 11.76
N LEU A 781 -3.49 -2.61 12.05
CA LEU A 781 -2.73 -2.17 13.24
C LEU A 781 -3.41 -2.59 14.54
N ALA A 782 -4.74 -2.43 14.66
CA ALA A 782 -5.47 -2.83 15.86
C ALA A 782 -5.34 -4.34 16.14
N THR A 783 -5.37 -5.18 15.10
CA THR A 783 -5.20 -6.64 15.21
C THR A 783 -3.80 -7.07 15.62
N LEU A 784 -2.81 -6.17 15.49
CA LEU A 784 -1.45 -6.35 16.00
C LEU A 784 -1.21 -5.61 17.34
N ALA A 785 -2.19 -4.84 17.83
CA ALA A 785 -2.11 -4.16 19.12
C ALA A 785 -2.63 -5.05 20.24
N ARG A 786 -3.88 -5.52 20.12
CA ARG A 786 -4.62 -6.31 21.12
C ARG A 786 -5.74 -7.13 20.46
N TYR A 787 -6.24 -8.16 21.16
CA TYR A 787 -7.31 -9.02 20.66
C TYR A 787 -8.66 -8.30 20.49
N ASP A 788 -8.88 -7.17 21.17
CA ASP A 788 -9.99 -6.25 20.94
C ASP A 788 -10.08 -5.81 19.46
N GLY A 789 -8.93 -5.65 18.81
CA GLY A 789 -8.84 -5.33 17.38
C GLY A 789 -9.39 -6.45 16.49
N TRP A 790 -9.31 -7.71 16.93
CA TRP A 790 -9.88 -8.85 16.22
C TRP A 790 -11.42 -8.80 16.29
N ALA A 791 -11.98 -8.46 17.46
CA ALA A 791 -13.41 -8.24 17.59
C ALA A 791 -13.89 -7.09 16.69
N LEU A 792 -13.12 -5.99 16.63
CA LEU A 792 -13.43 -4.87 15.76
C LEU A 792 -13.44 -5.26 14.27
N PHE A 793 -12.51 -6.09 13.83
CA PHE A 793 -12.52 -6.69 12.48
C PHE A 793 -13.78 -7.53 12.23
N MET A 794 -14.10 -8.44 13.15
CA MET A 794 -15.22 -9.38 13.03
C MET A 794 -16.58 -8.67 12.97
N VAL A 795 -16.72 -7.50 13.61
CA VAL A 795 -17.93 -6.67 13.54
C VAL A 795 -17.95 -5.76 12.31
N MET A 796 -16.83 -5.14 11.96
CA MET A 796 -16.79 -4.18 10.84
C MET A 796 -16.97 -4.85 9.48
N LEU A 797 -16.47 -6.08 9.30
CA LEU A 797 -16.58 -6.83 8.05
C LEU A 797 -18.05 -7.05 7.60
N PRO A 798 -18.96 -7.66 8.41
CA PRO A 798 -20.36 -7.79 8.03
C PRO A 798 -21.07 -6.43 7.93
N LEU A 799 -20.68 -5.42 8.71
CA LEU A 799 -21.28 -4.09 8.62
C LEU A 799 -20.98 -3.38 7.29
N ILE A 800 -19.86 -3.67 6.62
CA ILE A 800 -19.62 -3.20 5.25
C ILE A 800 -20.70 -3.72 4.30
N ALA A 801 -21.11 -4.98 4.46
CA ALA A 801 -22.20 -5.55 3.68
C ALA A 801 -23.54 -4.87 4.00
N VAL A 802 -23.86 -4.70 5.28
CA VAL A 802 -25.09 -4.02 5.73
C VAL A 802 -25.15 -2.57 5.21
N VAL A 803 -24.06 -1.80 5.33
CA VAL A 803 -23.97 -0.44 4.79
C VAL A 803 -24.15 -0.44 3.27
N GLY A 804 -23.56 -1.40 2.57
CA GLY A 804 -23.75 -1.59 1.13
C GLY A 804 -25.21 -1.82 0.74
N LEU A 805 -25.91 -2.69 1.49
CA LEU A 805 -27.33 -2.99 1.30
C LEU A 805 -28.21 -1.77 1.60
N LEU A 806 -27.97 -1.06 2.71
CA LEU A 806 -28.69 0.17 3.07
C LEU A 806 -28.50 1.29 2.02
N LYS A 807 -27.34 1.35 1.38
CA LYS A 807 -27.05 2.28 0.27
C LYS A 807 -27.50 1.76 -1.11
N ARG A 808 -28.19 0.62 -1.18
CA ARG A 808 -28.67 -0.02 -2.42
C ARG A 808 -27.55 -0.23 -3.46
N ARG A 809 -26.34 -0.56 -3.00
CA ARG A 809 -25.20 -0.86 -3.89
C ARG A 809 -25.37 -2.23 -4.53
N GLY A 810 -24.83 -2.40 -5.73
CA GLY A 810 -24.85 -3.70 -6.40
C GLY A 810 -24.03 -4.74 -5.64
N TRP A 811 -24.45 -6.02 -5.65
CA TRP A 811 -23.76 -7.10 -4.94
C TRP A 811 -22.27 -7.21 -5.28
N ARG A 812 -21.91 -6.99 -6.55
CA ARG A 812 -20.51 -6.99 -7.00
C ARG A 812 -19.68 -5.91 -6.29
N GLU A 813 -20.24 -4.71 -6.12
CA GLU A 813 -19.56 -3.62 -5.41
C GLU A 813 -19.40 -3.93 -3.93
N ILE A 814 -20.44 -4.47 -3.29
CA ILE A 814 -20.38 -4.92 -1.89
C ILE A 814 -19.28 -5.97 -1.71
N GLN A 815 -19.29 -7.00 -2.56
CA GLN A 815 -18.26 -8.03 -2.58
C GLN A 815 -16.87 -7.43 -2.77
N GLY A 816 -16.70 -6.50 -3.71
CA GLY A 816 -15.43 -5.82 -3.94
C GLY A 816 -14.91 -5.08 -2.71
N ASN A 817 -15.78 -4.33 -2.04
CA ASN A 817 -15.44 -3.61 -0.80
C ASN A 817 -15.09 -4.59 0.34
N LEU A 818 -15.82 -5.71 0.47
CA LEU A 818 -15.52 -6.75 1.45
C LEU A 818 -14.14 -7.36 1.23
N PHE A 819 -13.75 -7.66 -0.01
CA PHE A 819 -12.41 -8.19 -0.31
C PHE A 819 -11.30 -7.17 -0.05
N VAL A 820 -11.49 -5.92 -0.51
CA VAL A 820 -10.49 -4.86 -0.28
C VAL A 820 -10.29 -4.62 1.21
N PHE A 821 -11.37 -4.52 1.98
CA PHE A 821 -11.25 -4.36 3.42
C PHE A 821 -10.69 -5.62 4.09
N GLY A 822 -11.30 -6.78 3.82
CA GLY A 822 -11.02 -8.03 4.50
C GLY A 822 -9.58 -8.48 4.36
N VAL A 823 -9.01 -8.39 3.15
CA VAL A 823 -7.65 -8.87 2.85
C VAL A 823 -6.58 -8.10 3.62
N LEU A 824 -6.72 -6.78 3.75
CA LEU A 824 -5.77 -5.97 4.52
C LEU A 824 -6.07 -6.05 6.02
N ALA A 825 -7.33 -5.96 6.42
CA ALA A 825 -7.73 -5.96 7.82
C ALA A 825 -7.42 -7.28 8.53
N SER A 826 -7.53 -8.42 7.85
CA SER A 826 -7.21 -9.74 8.41
C SER A 826 -5.71 -10.07 8.40
N LEU A 827 -4.88 -9.26 7.73
CA LEU A 827 -3.46 -9.58 7.55
C LEU A 827 -2.74 -9.72 8.89
N GLY A 828 -3.06 -8.88 9.89
CA GLY A 828 -2.40 -8.93 11.20
C GLY A 828 -2.69 -10.25 11.93
N ILE A 829 -3.93 -10.73 11.85
CA ILE A 829 -4.35 -12.03 12.38
C ILE A 829 -3.58 -13.16 11.68
N VAL A 830 -3.55 -13.16 10.34
CA VAL A 830 -2.85 -14.19 9.56
C VAL A 830 -1.35 -14.19 9.85
N LEU A 831 -0.71 -13.03 9.91
CA LEU A 831 0.70 -12.90 10.25
C LEU A 831 0.98 -13.40 11.67
N TRP A 832 0.09 -13.14 12.63
CA TRP A 832 0.25 -13.63 14.00
C TRP A 832 0.12 -15.16 14.11
N LEU A 833 -0.80 -15.77 13.37
CA LEU A 833 -0.94 -17.23 13.32
C LEU A 833 0.30 -17.88 12.69
N ILE A 834 0.80 -17.31 11.59
CA ILE A 834 2.03 -17.78 10.93
C ILE A 834 3.23 -17.58 11.86
N TRP A 835 3.33 -16.44 12.54
CA TRP A 835 4.38 -16.15 13.53
C TRP A 835 4.44 -17.23 14.61
N ASN A 836 3.29 -17.55 15.21
CA ASN A 836 3.22 -18.57 16.25
C ASN A 836 3.61 -19.96 15.74
N GLN A 837 3.18 -20.32 14.53
CA GLN A 837 3.58 -21.57 13.90
C GLN A 837 5.09 -21.65 13.58
N LEU A 838 5.69 -20.55 13.13
CA LEU A 838 7.10 -20.51 12.74
C LEU A 838 8.04 -20.52 13.94
N ILE A 839 7.68 -19.82 15.03
CA ILE A 839 8.55 -19.67 16.21
C ILE A 839 8.27 -20.71 17.29
N PHE A 840 6.99 -21.01 17.56
CA PHE A 840 6.57 -21.88 18.66
C PHE A 840 6.02 -23.24 18.20
N HIS A 841 5.97 -23.49 16.88
CA HIS A 841 5.44 -24.71 16.28
C HIS A 841 3.97 -25.04 16.60
N ASP A 842 3.23 -24.08 17.17
CA ASP A 842 1.78 -24.17 17.42
C ASP A 842 1.11 -22.84 17.02
N MET A 843 0.25 -22.90 16.01
CA MET A 843 -0.54 -21.76 15.50
C MET A 843 -1.37 -21.06 16.60
N PHE A 844 -1.77 -21.77 17.64
CA PHE A 844 -2.60 -21.26 18.75
C PHE A 844 -1.82 -21.11 20.06
N TYR A 845 -0.48 -21.05 20.01
CA TYR A 845 0.36 -20.90 21.19
C TYR A 845 -0.06 -19.69 22.05
N PHE A 846 -0.41 -18.55 21.44
CA PHE A 846 -0.88 -17.36 22.16
C PHE A 846 -2.11 -17.59 23.07
N GLN A 847 -2.93 -18.61 22.78
CA GLN A 847 -4.13 -18.95 23.55
C GLN A 847 -3.88 -20.08 24.56
N LYS A 848 -2.94 -20.99 24.29
CA LYS A 848 -2.69 -22.19 25.10
C LYS A 848 -1.40 -22.12 25.93
N GLY A 849 -0.52 -21.19 25.59
CA GLY A 849 0.79 -21.05 26.19
C GLY A 849 0.69 -20.70 27.68
N PRO A 850 1.77 -20.91 28.45
CA PRO A 850 1.77 -20.68 29.89
C PRO A 850 1.46 -19.22 30.26
N TYR A 851 1.90 -18.27 29.44
CA TYR A 851 1.63 -16.82 29.60
C TYR A 851 0.26 -16.37 29.06
N SER A 852 -0.51 -17.25 28.41
CA SER A 852 -1.79 -16.89 27.80
C SER A 852 -2.86 -16.57 28.85
N ALA A 853 -3.91 -15.84 28.46
CA ALA A 853 -5.01 -15.54 29.36
C ALA A 853 -5.69 -16.81 29.91
N LEU A 854 -5.77 -17.87 29.11
CA LEU A 854 -6.25 -19.19 29.55
C LEU A 854 -5.26 -19.85 30.53
N GLY A 855 -3.96 -19.80 30.24
CA GLY A 855 -2.92 -20.31 31.14
C GLY A 855 -2.94 -19.61 32.50
N GLN A 856 -3.11 -18.29 32.50
CA GLN A 856 -3.25 -17.47 33.71
C GLN A 856 -4.54 -17.77 34.48
N ALA A 857 -5.68 -17.91 33.78
CA ALA A 857 -6.96 -18.28 34.39
C ALA A 857 -6.90 -19.66 35.07
N ILE A 858 -6.19 -20.63 34.47
CA ILE A 858 -5.96 -21.95 35.07
C ILE A 858 -5.06 -21.84 36.31
N SER A 859 -4.07 -20.93 36.33
CA SER A 859 -3.18 -20.74 37.49
C SER A 859 -3.80 -19.99 38.67
N LEU A 860 -4.77 -19.10 38.44
CA LEU A 860 -5.29 -18.16 39.45
C LEU A 860 -6.37 -18.74 40.39
N ASN A 861 -6.40 -20.06 40.65
CA ASN A 861 -7.47 -20.78 41.35
C ASN A 861 -8.86 -20.60 40.69
N GLN A 862 -9.38 -21.67 40.10
CA GLN A 862 -10.62 -21.73 39.31
C GLN A 862 -11.87 -21.07 39.94
N ILE A 863 -11.92 -20.93 41.27
CA ILE A 863 -13.08 -20.52 42.06
C ILE A 863 -13.62 -19.11 41.69
N ARG A 864 -12.79 -18.18 41.17
CA ARG A 864 -13.23 -16.79 40.86
C ARG A 864 -13.60 -16.52 39.41
N ALA A 865 -12.89 -17.13 38.46
CA ALA A 865 -13.26 -17.08 37.05
C ALA A 865 -14.64 -17.74 36.80
N GLU A 866 -15.02 -18.69 37.66
CA GLU A 866 -16.34 -19.35 37.66
C GLU A 866 -17.54 -18.38 37.76
N GLN A 867 -17.40 -17.18 38.36
CA GLN A 867 -18.57 -16.31 38.59
C GLN A 867 -19.10 -15.62 37.33
N THR A 868 -18.21 -15.17 36.45
CA THR A 868 -18.60 -14.60 35.16
C THR A 868 -18.71 -15.67 34.07
N TYR A 869 -18.04 -16.81 34.25
CA TYR A 869 -18.08 -17.92 33.32
C TYR A 869 -19.51 -18.44 33.12
N HIS A 870 -19.95 -18.50 31.87
CA HIS A 870 -21.32 -18.84 31.48
C HIS A 870 -22.44 -18.01 32.17
N ASN A 871 -22.12 -16.86 32.78
CA ASN A 871 -23.08 -15.99 33.43
C ASN A 871 -23.07 -14.58 32.83
N LEU A 872 -23.90 -14.36 31.81
CA LEU A 872 -23.94 -13.11 31.05
C LEU A 872 -24.31 -11.90 31.93
N TRP A 873 -25.20 -12.07 32.90
CA TRP A 873 -25.61 -10.97 33.78
C TRP A 873 -24.45 -10.51 34.66
N GLN A 874 -23.69 -11.45 35.23
CA GLN A 874 -22.50 -11.10 36.01
C GLN A 874 -21.42 -10.48 35.12
N SER A 875 -21.18 -11.01 33.92
CA SER A 875 -20.23 -10.39 32.98
C SER A 875 -20.58 -8.93 32.66
N ILE A 876 -21.87 -8.64 32.42
CA ILE A 876 -22.36 -7.27 32.20
C ILE A 876 -22.14 -6.42 33.45
N ARG A 877 -22.55 -6.92 34.63
CA ARG A 877 -22.41 -6.20 35.90
C ARG A 877 -20.94 -5.83 36.16
N TYR A 878 -20.03 -6.79 36.07
CA TYR A 878 -18.59 -6.57 36.29
C TYR A 878 -18.07 -5.48 35.37
N TYR A 879 -18.33 -5.57 34.06
CA TYR A 879 -17.81 -4.58 33.11
C TYR A 879 -18.44 -3.18 33.30
N VAL A 880 -19.73 -3.12 33.67
CA VAL A 880 -20.41 -1.85 33.97
C VAL A 880 -19.82 -1.20 35.22
N VAL A 881 -19.58 -1.97 36.30
CA VAL A 881 -18.95 -1.45 37.52
C VAL A 881 -17.54 -0.92 37.21
N THR A 882 -16.70 -1.73 36.54
CA THR A 882 -15.37 -1.28 36.11
C THR A 882 -15.41 -0.03 35.23
N SER A 883 -16.40 0.08 34.35
CA SER A 883 -16.62 1.27 33.52
C SER A 883 -17.00 2.50 34.35
N VAL A 884 -17.88 2.33 35.35
CA VAL A 884 -18.27 3.39 36.29
C VAL A 884 -17.07 3.90 37.07
N ASP A 885 -16.19 3.01 37.54
CA ASP A 885 -14.99 3.42 38.28
C ASP A 885 -13.95 4.10 37.37
N THR A 886 -13.98 3.80 36.07
CA THR A 886 -13.03 4.36 35.10
C THR A 886 -13.39 5.80 34.66
N PHE A 887 -14.66 6.09 34.41
CA PHE A 887 -15.09 7.39 33.86
C PHE A 887 -16.30 8.02 34.55
N GLY A 888 -16.82 7.40 35.61
CA GLY A 888 -17.87 7.96 36.46
C GLY A 888 -19.29 7.63 36.05
N SER A 889 -20.16 7.47 37.06
CA SER A 889 -21.59 7.15 36.88
C SER A 889 -22.36 8.25 36.14
N ILE A 890 -22.03 9.53 36.37
CA ILE A 890 -22.70 10.66 35.72
C ILE A 890 -22.44 10.66 34.21
N LEU A 891 -21.16 10.52 33.81
CA LEU A 891 -20.81 10.48 32.39
C LEU A 891 -21.36 9.22 31.69
N LEU A 892 -21.42 8.08 32.39
CA LEU A 892 -22.07 6.87 31.87
C LEU A 892 -23.56 7.14 31.58
N ALA A 893 -24.30 7.64 32.57
CA ALA A 893 -25.74 7.88 32.46
C ALA A 893 -26.05 8.91 31.36
N LEU A 894 -25.35 10.05 31.34
CA LEU A 894 -25.52 11.09 30.32
C LEU A 894 -25.12 10.58 28.93
N GLY A 895 -24.04 9.80 28.83
CA GLY A 895 -23.61 9.16 27.58
C GLY A 895 -24.65 8.20 27.01
N LEU A 896 -25.24 7.34 27.86
CA LEU A 896 -26.32 6.42 27.47
C LEU A 896 -27.57 7.18 27.01
N VAL A 897 -27.98 8.21 27.73
CA VAL A 897 -29.11 9.07 27.32
C VAL A 897 -28.83 9.72 25.97
N ALA A 898 -27.62 10.26 25.77
CA ALA A 898 -27.22 10.86 24.49
C ALA A 898 -27.24 9.84 23.33
N LEU A 899 -26.78 8.62 23.59
CA LEU A 899 -26.80 7.52 22.63
C LEU A 899 -28.23 7.10 22.26
N ILE A 900 -29.12 6.95 23.25
CA ILE A 900 -30.53 6.62 23.02
C ILE A 900 -31.21 7.73 22.21
N ILE A 901 -31.03 9.00 22.59
CA ILE A 901 -31.55 10.15 21.84
C ILE A 901 -31.03 10.13 20.40
N PHE A 902 -29.75 9.82 20.22
CA PHE A 902 -29.14 9.73 18.89
C PHE A 902 -29.77 8.64 18.04
N LEU A 903 -29.92 7.43 18.59
CA LEU A 903 -30.55 6.28 17.92
C LEU A 903 -32.01 6.56 17.56
N VAL A 904 -32.79 7.12 18.49
CA VAL A 904 -34.20 7.47 18.26
C VAL A 904 -34.34 8.53 17.17
N ARG A 905 -33.51 9.58 17.19
CA ARG A 905 -33.57 10.68 16.21
C ARG A 905 -33.07 10.29 14.84
N LYS A 906 -31.99 9.51 14.75
CA LYS A 906 -31.35 9.17 13.47
C LYS A 906 -31.92 7.89 12.85
N ARG A 907 -32.63 7.06 13.61
CA ARG A 907 -33.08 5.71 13.21
C ARG A 907 -31.90 4.85 12.71
N LEU A 908 -32.16 3.65 12.20
CA LEU A 908 -31.12 2.78 11.65
C LEU A 908 -30.58 3.32 10.32
N THR A 909 -29.61 4.23 10.38
CA THR A 909 -28.89 4.80 9.25
C THR A 909 -27.43 4.36 9.23
N THR A 910 -26.73 4.56 8.12
CA THR A 910 -25.30 4.21 8.02
C THR A 910 -24.43 4.96 9.04
N ASP A 911 -24.81 6.18 9.38
CA ASP A 911 -24.14 6.98 10.42
C ASP A 911 -24.34 6.36 11.81
N THR A 912 -25.54 5.84 12.11
CA THR A 912 -25.77 5.16 13.39
C THR A 912 -24.94 3.89 13.51
N LEU A 913 -24.83 3.09 12.45
CA LEU A 913 -23.97 1.89 12.45
C LEU A 913 -22.50 2.25 12.69
N ALA A 914 -22.02 3.35 12.10
CA ALA A 914 -20.65 3.82 12.32
C ALA A 914 -20.41 4.31 13.77
N VAL A 915 -21.40 4.92 14.43
CA VAL A 915 -21.29 5.30 15.85
C VAL A 915 -21.33 4.07 16.77
N MET A 916 -22.16 3.07 16.47
CA MET A 916 -22.20 1.82 17.23
C MET A 916 -20.85 1.08 17.23
N MET A 917 -19.97 1.31 16.24
CA MET A 917 -18.63 0.73 16.23
C MET A 917 -17.80 1.08 17.47
N PHE A 918 -18.03 2.25 18.07
CA PHE A 918 -17.34 2.64 19.30
C PHE A 918 -17.77 1.78 20.50
N LEU A 919 -18.86 1.00 20.41
CA LEU A 919 -19.34 0.13 21.49
C LEU A 919 -18.83 -1.31 21.38
N VAL A 920 -18.03 -1.64 20.36
CA VAL A 920 -17.47 -2.99 20.19
C VAL A 920 -16.66 -3.46 21.41
N PRO A 921 -15.82 -2.63 22.07
CA PRO A 921 -15.09 -3.05 23.27
C PRO A 921 -16.01 -3.56 24.38
N PHE A 922 -17.18 -2.94 24.58
CA PHE A 922 -18.17 -3.39 25.56
C PHE A 922 -18.62 -4.83 25.29
N VAL A 923 -19.01 -5.12 24.04
CA VAL A 923 -19.47 -6.45 23.64
C VAL A 923 -18.33 -7.46 23.76
N PHE A 924 -17.11 -7.08 23.35
CA PHE A 924 -15.94 -7.94 23.42
C PHE A 924 -15.63 -8.38 24.86
N TYR A 925 -15.48 -7.44 25.80
CA TYR A 925 -15.11 -7.77 27.18
C TYR A 925 -16.20 -8.53 27.94
N VAL A 926 -17.48 -8.24 27.68
CA VAL A 926 -18.59 -9.03 28.24
C VAL A 926 -18.52 -10.47 27.73
N LEU A 927 -18.28 -10.69 26.43
CA LEU A 927 -18.19 -12.03 25.85
C LEU A 927 -16.94 -12.80 26.29
N THR A 928 -15.78 -12.14 26.43
CA THR A 928 -14.56 -12.81 26.88
C THR A 928 -14.64 -13.22 28.35
N MET A 929 -15.23 -12.40 29.22
CA MET A 929 -15.54 -12.78 30.60
C MET A 929 -16.57 -13.92 30.67
N TYR A 930 -17.64 -13.84 29.87
CA TYR A 930 -18.63 -14.92 29.76
C TYR A 930 -17.99 -16.25 29.34
N SER A 931 -17.02 -16.20 28.43
CA SER A 931 -16.28 -17.39 27.98
C SER A 931 -15.15 -17.84 28.92
N GLY A 932 -14.88 -17.11 30.01
CA GLY A 932 -13.82 -17.41 30.98
C GLY A 932 -12.40 -17.11 30.47
N GLN A 933 -12.27 -16.36 29.37
CA GLN A 933 -10.97 -16.01 28.79
C GLN A 933 -10.31 -14.80 29.47
N VAL A 934 -11.09 -13.94 30.12
CA VAL A 934 -10.60 -12.75 30.82
C VAL A 934 -11.24 -12.71 32.20
N GLY A 935 -10.44 -12.46 33.23
CA GLY A 935 -10.91 -12.13 34.58
C GLY A 935 -10.66 -10.66 34.89
N ILE A 936 -11.67 -9.99 35.46
CA ILE A 936 -11.58 -8.62 36.00
C ILE A 936 -12.06 -8.68 37.44
N TYR A 937 -11.28 -8.15 38.37
CA TYR A 937 -11.66 -8.05 39.79
C TYR A 937 -11.75 -6.58 40.17
N VAL A 938 -12.93 -6.16 40.64
CA VAL A 938 -13.23 -4.77 40.99
C VAL A 938 -14.13 -4.72 42.23
N PRO A 939 -13.86 -3.79 43.17
CA PRO A 939 -14.73 -3.56 44.33
C PRO A 939 -16.18 -3.28 43.91
N GLY A 940 -17.14 -3.82 44.64
CA GLY A 940 -18.58 -3.65 44.38
C GLY A 940 -19.19 -4.64 43.37
N ALA A 941 -18.36 -5.35 42.60
CA ALA A 941 -18.80 -6.51 41.82
C ALA A 941 -18.42 -7.84 42.50
N ASP A 942 -17.24 -7.91 43.12
CA ASP A 942 -16.73 -9.10 43.82
C ASP A 942 -17.42 -9.34 45.19
N PRO A 943 -17.94 -10.55 45.48
CA PRO A 943 -18.52 -10.89 46.76
C PRO A 943 -17.51 -11.32 47.86
N LEU A 944 -16.20 -11.43 47.58
CA LEU A 944 -15.20 -11.93 48.53
C LEU A 944 -14.31 -10.80 49.10
N ASN A 945 -14.12 -10.79 50.43
CA ASN A 945 -13.11 -9.95 51.12
C ASN A 945 -11.69 -10.52 50.90
N ASP A 946 -11.17 -10.47 49.68
CA ASP A 946 -9.79 -10.89 49.37
C ASP A 946 -8.81 -9.71 49.40
N PRO A 947 -7.58 -9.88 49.91
CA PRO A 947 -6.52 -8.87 49.80
C PRO A 947 -6.20 -8.39 48.37
N ASN A 948 -6.35 -9.22 47.33
CA ASN A 948 -6.19 -8.89 45.90
C ASN A 948 -7.53 -8.42 45.27
N HIS A 949 -8.07 -7.33 45.80
CA HIS A 949 -9.38 -6.76 45.43
C HIS A 949 -9.42 -6.06 44.06
N LEU A 950 -8.27 -5.88 43.41
CA LEU A 950 -8.14 -5.23 42.10
C LEU A 950 -7.30 -6.10 41.15
N PHE A 951 -7.81 -6.34 39.94
CA PHE A 951 -7.06 -7.01 38.86
C PHE A 951 -7.66 -6.66 37.51
N ASN A 952 -6.82 -6.28 36.55
CA ASN A 952 -7.22 -5.99 35.17
C ASN A 952 -8.33 -4.92 35.02
N VAL A 953 -8.55 -4.08 36.04
CA VAL A 953 -9.59 -3.03 36.00
C VAL A 953 -9.33 -2.00 34.89
N ARG A 954 -8.07 -1.88 34.45
CA ARG A 954 -7.65 -1.08 33.29
C ARG A 954 -8.41 -1.39 32.01
N PHE A 955 -9.01 -2.57 31.85
CA PHE A 955 -9.83 -2.91 30.67
C PHE A 955 -11.11 -2.08 30.55
N GLY A 956 -11.56 -1.42 31.63
CA GLY A 956 -12.62 -0.40 31.56
C GLY A 956 -12.25 0.82 30.71
N SER A 957 -10.95 1.10 30.54
CA SER A 957 -10.45 2.24 29.75
C SER A 957 -10.84 2.19 28.27
N ALA A 958 -11.11 1.00 27.73
CA ALA A 958 -11.51 0.81 26.34
C ALA A 958 -12.82 1.54 25.99
N MET A 959 -13.68 1.82 26.98
CA MET A 959 -14.96 2.52 26.80
C MET A 959 -14.88 4.04 26.87
N VAL A 960 -13.76 4.62 27.30
CA VAL A 960 -13.65 6.08 27.49
C VAL A 960 -13.81 6.83 26.17
N ALA A 961 -13.28 6.29 25.07
CA ALA A 961 -13.45 6.88 23.74
C ALA A 961 -14.92 6.90 23.30
N SER A 962 -15.68 5.85 23.63
CA SER A 962 -17.11 5.71 23.33
C SER A 962 -17.94 6.75 24.10
N VAL A 963 -17.64 6.92 25.38
CA VAL A 963 -18.26 7.94 26.23
C VAL A 963 -17.93 9.34 25.72
N ALA A 964 -16.69 9.62 25.33
CA ALA A 964 -16.28 10.90 24.78
C ALA A 964 -17.07 11.28 23.51
N VAL A 965 -17.29 10.32 22.60
CA VAL A 965 -18.15 10.53 21.42
C VAL A 965 -19.61 10.79 21.83
N CYS A 966 -20.15 10.06 22.81
CA CYS A 966 -21.51 10.28 23.31
C CYS A 966 -21.68 11.65 23.98
N MET A 967 -20.68 12.10 24.75
CA MET A 967 -20.67 13.43 25.37
C MET A 967 -20.57 14.54 24.33
N ALA A 968 -19.83 14.33 23.23
CA ALA A 968 -19.84 15.27 22.11
C ALA A 968 -21.23 15.36 21.45
N ILE A 969 -21.89 14.21 21.26
CA ILE A 969 -23.26 14.15 20.75
C ILE A 969 -24.22 14.92 21.67
N LEU A 970 -24.11 14.73 22.99
CA LEU A 970 -24.90 15.46 23.98
C LEU A 970 -24.68 16.97 23.88
N ALA A 971 -23.42 17.41 23.88
CA ALA A 971 -23.05 18.84 23.74
C ALA A 971 -23.55 19.44 22.42
N GLY A 972 -23.58 18.64 21.35
CA GLY A 972 -24.20 19.02 20.08
C GLY A 972 -25.72 19.20 20.20
N TYR A 973 -26.41 18.25 20.85
CA TYR A 973 -27.86 18.30 21.02
C TYR A 973 -28.34 19.42 21.92
N VAL A 974 -27.64 19.69 23.03
CA VAL A 974 -27.99 20.79 23.94
C VAL A 974 -28.07 22.12 23.19
N ARG A 975 -27.16 22.36 22.24
CA ARG A 975 -27.19 23.56 21.41
C ARG A 975 -28.22 23.49 20.28
N GLN A 976 -28.41 22.33 19.67
CA GLN A 976 -29.35 22.15 18.56
C GLN A 976 -30.81 22.14 19.01
N ALA A 977 -31.09 21.84 20.28
CA ALA A 977 -32.42 21.90 20.88
C ALA A 977 -32.98 23.33 20.93
N LEU A 978 -32.12 24.35 20.94
CA LEU A 978 -32.53 25.75 20.93
C LEU A 978 -32.84 26.25 19.50
N PRO A 979 -33.86 27.12 19.33
CA PRO A 979 -34.13 27.77 18.04
C PRO A 979 -32.90 28.52 17.52
N ARG A 980 -32.79 28.68 16.19
CA ARG A 980 -31.58 29.23 15.55
C ARG A 980 -31.13 30.59 16.13
N ARG A 981 -32.07 31.43 16.57
CA ARG A 981 -31.85 32.73 17.24
C ARG A 981 -31.16 32.62 18.61
N TRP A 982 -31.39 31.54 19.34
CA TRP A 982 -30.88 31.29 20.70
C TRP A 982 -29.66 30.35 20.73
N ARG A 983 -29.19 29.87 19.58
CA ARG A 983 -27.99 29.02 19.49
C ARG A 983 -26.71 29.62 20.10
N PRO A 984 -26.51 30.95 20.18
CA PRO A 984 -25.42 31.52 20.97
C PRO A 984 -25.51 31.18 22.47
N VAL A 985 -26.72 31.20 23.05
CA VAL A 985 -26.99 30.79 24.45
C VAL A 985 -26.73 29.30 24.66
N GLY A 986 -26.91 28.48 23.62
CA GLY A 986 -26.53 27.06 23.63
C GLY A 986 -25.05 26.79 23.93
N ARG A 987 -24.16 27.80 23.86
CA ARG A 987 -22.77 27.69 24.34
C ARG A 987 -22.69 27.55 25.87
N VAL A 988 -23.62 28.13 26.61
CA VAL A 988 -23.71 27.96 28.08
C VAL A 988 -24.01 26.50 28.41
N GLY A 989 -24.91 25.85 27.66
CA GLY A 989 -25.18 24.43 27.81
C GLY A 989 -23.99 23.54 27.45
N GLN A 990 -23.23 23.88 26.40
CA GLN A 990 -21.96 23.20 26.08
C GLN A 990 -20.91 23.38 27.18
N MET A 991 -20.84 24.58 27.79
CA MET A 991 -19.98 24.86 28.93
C MET A 991 -20.40 24.07 30.18
N ALA A 992 -21.70 23.91 30.44
CA ALA A 992 -22.19 23.06 31.51
C ALA A 992 -21.77 21.59 31.32
N VAL A 993 -21.86 21.06 30.10
CA VAL A 993 -21.34 19.71 29.80
C VAL A 993 -19.83 19.62 30.05
N ALA A 994 -19.05 20.63 29.64
CA ALA A 994 -17.61 20.68 29.93
C ALA A 994 -17.32 20.71 31.44
N LEU A 995 -18.08 21.50 32.21
CA LEU A 995 -17.95 21.56 33.68
C LEU A 995 -18.28 20.22 34.34
N VAL A 996 -19.30 19.49 33.85
CA VAL A 996 -19.60 18.13 34.34
C VAL A 996 -18.45 17.17 34.07
N ILE A 997 -17.83 17.25 32.89
CA ILE A 997 -16.65 16.42 32.55
C ILE A 997 -15.49 16.73 33.50
N VAL A 998 -15.18 18.01 33.72
CA VAL A 998 -14.12 18.43 34.65
C VAL A 998 -14.43 18.00 36.08
N ALA A 999 -15.66 18.22 36.55
CA ALA A 999 -16.10 17.81 37.88
C ALA A 999 -15.97 16.29 38.07
N GLN A 1000 -16.36 15.50 37.06
CA GLN A 1000 -16.20 14.04 37.13
C GLN A 1000 -14.73 13.63 37.19
N ALA A 1001 -13.85 14.28 36.42
CA ALA A 1001 -12.41 14.01 36.49
C ALA A 1001 -11.85 14.31 37.90
N VAL A 1002 -12.27 15.42 38.52
CA VAL A 1002 -11.89 15.75 39.91
C VAL A 1002 -12.42 14.72 40.90
N LEU A 1003 -13.67 14.26 40.73
CA LEU A 1003 -14.25 13.22 41.59
C LEU A 1003 -13.51 11.88 41.46
N ILE A 1004 -13.06 11.51 40.26
CA ILE A 1004 -12.24 10.30 40.06
C ILE A 1004 -10.90 10.44 40.79
N VAL A 1005 -10.22 11.59 40.68
CA VAL A 1005 -8.97 11.82 41.42
C VAL A 1005 -9.21 11.75 42.93
N ALA A 1006 -10.29 12.35 43.43
CA ALA A 1006 -10.63 12.35 44.86
C ALA A 1006 -11.04 10.96 45.39
N GLY A 1007 -11.67 10.15 44.54
CA GLY A 1007 -12.11 8.79 44.89
C GLY A 1007 -11.06 7.71 44.70
N GLY A 1008 -9.88 8.04 44.15
CA GLY A 1008 -8.86 7.08 43.78
C GLY A 1008 -8.86 6.78 42.27
N ILE A 1009 -7.69 6.89 41.64
CA ILE A 1009 -7.54 6.53 40.23
C ILE A 1009 -7.45 5.00 40.17
N ILE A 1010 -8.55 4.33 39.85
CA ILE A 1010 -8.67 2.86 39.92
C ILE A 1010 -7.56 2.11 39.16
N THR A 1011 -7.09 2.65 38.03
CA THR A 1011 -5.97 2.05 37.29
C THR A 1011 -4.62 2.25 37.96
N LEU A 1012 -4.43 3.33 38.73
CA LEU A 1012 -3.24 3.50 39.54
C LEU A 1012 -3.30 2.58 40.76
N GLU A 1013 -4.47 2.47 41.39
CA GLU A 1013 -4.68 1.62 42.57
C GLU A 1013 -4.48 0.13 42.26
N ASP A 1014 -4.94 -0.36 41.12
CA ASP A 1014 -4.64 -1.73 40.64
C ASP A 1014 -3.13 -1.94 40.46
N GLY A 1015 -2.42 -0.90 40.04
CA GLY A 1015 -0.95 -0.91 39.94
C GLY A 1015 -0.23 -0.84 41.28
N ILE A 1016 -0.84 -0.39 42.38
CA ILE A 1016 -0.16 -0.23 43.70
C ILE A 1016 -0.57 -1.33 44.69
N TYR A 1017 -1.86 -1.63 44.73
CA TYR A 1017 -2.52 -2.50 45.71
C TYR A 1017 -3.16 -3.75 45.08
N GLY A 1018 -3.29 -3.78 43.75
CA GLY A 1018 -3.92 -4.87 43.02
C GLY A 1018 -2.96 -6.01 42.67
N GLY A 1019 -3.52 -7.11 42.18
CA GLY A 1019 -2.76 -8.26 41.68
C GLY A 1019 -1.98 -8.00 40.39
N SER A 1020 -2.10 -6.79 39.82
CA SER A 1020 -1.33 -6.37 38.63
C SER A 1020 0.05 -5.78 38.97
N CYS A 1021 0.33 -5.53 40.26
CA CYS A 1021 1.60 -4.97 40.73
C CYS A 1021 2.76 -5.94 40.52
N ALA A 1022 3.90 -5.45 40.03
CA ALA A 1022 5.12 -6.25 39.92
C ALA A 1022 5.83 -6.34 41.28
N PHE A 1023 5.62 -7.43 42.04
CA PHE A 1023 6.36 -7.64 43.28
C PHE A 1023 7.85 -7.85 42.98
N PRO A 1024 8.74 -6.97 43.45
CA PRO A 1024 10.14 -7.12 43.16
C PRO A 1024 10.77 -8.12 44.15
N HIS A 1025 11.32 -9.20 43.60
CA HIS A 1025 11.89 -10.32 44.35
C HIS A 1025 13.11 -9.89 45.19
N PRO A 1026 13.20 -10.26 46.49
CA PRO A 1026 14.40 -10.01 47.31
C PRO A 1026 15.72 -10.50 46.69
N ILE A 1027 15.68 -11.53 45.85
CA ILE A 1027 16.82 -11.98 45.04
C ILE A 1027 17.38 -10.85 44.15
N ASN A 1028 16.56 -9.94 43.64
CA ASN A 1028 17.02 -8.77 42.85
C ASN A 1028 17.92 -7.86 43.69
N VAL A 1029 17.55 -7.63 44.96
CA VAL A 1029 18.36 -6.83 45.89
C VAL A 1029 19.69 -7.51 46.17
N TYR A 1030 19.66 -8.82 46.42
CA TYR A 1030 20.87 -9.60 46.63
C TYR A 1030 21.80 -9.55 45.40
N LEU A 1031 21.25 -9.75 44.20
CA LEU A 1031 22.00 -9.64 42.95
C LEU A 1031 22.54 -8.22 42.76
N ALA A 1032 21.79 -7.16 43.05
CA ALA A 1032 22.31 -5.79 42.96
C ALA A 1032 23.53 -5.53 43.86
N GLN A 1033 23.56 -6.16 45.04
CA GLN A 1033 24.66 -6.04 45.99
C GLN A 1033 25.87 -6.90 45.62
N HIS A 1034 25.62 -8.10 45.10
CA HIS A 1034 26.63 -9.17 45.02
C HIS A 1034 26.99 -9.64 43.61
N TYR A 1035 26.21 -9.28 42.59
CA TYR A 1035 26.47 -9.70 41.22
C TYR A 1035 27.73 -9.03 40.67
N ASN A 1036 28.69 -9.86 40.28
CA ASN A 1036 29.99 -9.48 39.71
C ASN A 1036 30.12 -9.81 38.22
N GLY A 1037 29.00 -10.10 37.54
CA GLY A 1037 28.99 -10.60 36.17
C GLY A 1037 28.76 -12.11 36.11
N GLY A 1038 28.86 -12.66 34.90
CA GLY A 1038 28.65 -14.10 34.66
C GLY A 1038 27.22 -14.43 34.21
N ARG A 1039 27.05 -15.61 33.62
CA ARG A 1039 25.76 -15.99 33.03
C ARG A 1039 24.80 -16.51 34.08
N VAL A 1040 23.54 -16.13 33.96
CA VAL A 1040 22.46 -16.51 34.87
C VAL A 1040 21.49 -17.45 34.15
N LEU A 1041 21.25 -18.64 34.68
CA LEU A 1041 20.22 -19.56 34.20
C LEU A 1041 18.92 -19.35 34.99
N GLU A 1042 17.82 -19.06 34.30
CA GLU A 1042 16.51 -18.94 34.93
C GLU A 1042 15.36 -19.32 33.99
N ASN A 1043 14.26 -19.81 34.55
CA ASN A 1043 12.98 -19.89 33.84
C ASN A 1043 12.20 -18.60 34.04
N THR A 1044 12.19 -17.73 33.02
CA THR A 1044 11.59 -16.39 33.13
C THR A 1044 10.09 -16.40 33.43
N PHE A 1045 9.39 -17.52 33.21
CA PHE A 1045 7.97 -17.67 33.56
C PHE A 1045 7.75 -17.77 35.07
N THR A 1046 8.59 -18.54 35.76
CA THR A 1046 8.42 -18.86 37.18
C THR A 1046 9.24 -17.94 38.08
N SER A 1047 10.39 -17.46 37.61
CA SER A 1047 11.25 -16.57 38.39
C SER A 1047 10.75 -15.12 38.43
N ASN A 1048 10.26 -14.57 37.30
CA ASN A 1048 9.85 -13.17 37.15
C ASN A 1048 10.84 -12.14 37.75
N ILE A 1049 12.15 -12.42 37.64
CA ILE A 1049 13.21 -11.59 38.22
C ILE A 1049 13.47 -10.36 37.35
N ASP A 1050 13.51 -9.19 38.00
CA ASP A 1050 13.89 -7.93 37.37
C ASP A 1050 15.39 -7.72 37.55
N GLY A 1051 16.13 -8.21 36.56
CA GLY A 1051 17.58 -8.10 36.54
C GLY A 1051 18.13 -6.71 36.19
N ALA A 1052 17.32 -5.80 35.63
CA ALA A 1052 17.84 -4.56 35.06
C ALA A 1052 18.44 -3.63 36.14
N ASP A 1053 17.79 -3.57 37.30
CA ASP A 1053 18.26 -2.80 38.45
C ASP A 1053 19.40 -3.49 39.22
N ALA A 1054 19.50 -4.82 39.10
CA ALA A 1054 20.60 -5.61 39.64
C ALA A 1054 21.87 -5.54 38.77
N GLY A 1055 21.83 -4.84 37.63
CA GLY A 1055 22.93 -4.78 36.68
C GLY A 1055 23.07 -6.06 35.84
N LEU A 1056 22.08 -6.94 35.85
CA LEU A 1056 22.01 -8.08 34.92
C LEU A 1056 21.75 -7.55 33.52
N LEU A 1057 22.65 -7.87 32.59
CA LEU A 1057 22.43 -7.60 31.19
C LEU A 1057 21.62 -8.76 30.60
N LEU A 1058 20.63 -8.47 29.74
CA LEU A 1058 19.81 -9.50 29.09
C LEU A 1058 20.66 -10.49 28.26
N LYS A 1059 21.84 -10.05 27.80
CA LYS A 1059 22.82 -10.89 27.08
C LYS A 1059 23.57 -11.86 27.97
N ASP A 1060 23.41 -11.78 29.29
CA ASP A 1060 24.03 -12.67 30.28
C ASP A 1060 22.99 -13.64 30.85
N ILE A 1061 21.70 -13.44 30.57
CA ILE A 1061 20.60 -14.30 31.00
C ILE A 1061 20.37 -15.42 29.97
N VAL A 1062 20.47 -16.67 30.43
CA VAL A 1062 20.13 -17.89 29.69
C VAL A 1062 18.74 -18.31 30.14
N TYR A 1063 17.76 -18.19 29.25
CA TYR A 1063 16.35 -18.46 29.54
C TYR A 1063 15.70 -19.28 28.40
N ASP A 1064 14.41 -19.58 28.51
CA ASP A 1064 13.66 -20.38 27.53
C ASP A 1064 13.71 -19.86 26.08
N GLY A 1065 14.01 -18.57 25.88
CA GLY A 1065 14.22 -17.96 24.55
C GLY A 1065 15.69 -17.89 24.08
N SER A 1066 16.64 -18.47 24.81
CA SER A 1066 18.08 -18.49 24.47
C SER A 1066 18.51 -19.67 23.56
N ASP A 1067 17.54 -20.33 22.90
CA ASP A 1067 17.75 -21.41 21.92
C ASP A 1067 18.71 -22.52 22.40
N ASN A 1068 19.77 -22.82 21.63
CA ASN A 1068 20.74 -23.88 21.91
C ASN A 1068 21.50 -23.68 23.23
N LEU A 1069 21.67 -22.45 23.71
CA LEU A 1069 22.34 -22.18 24.99
C LEU A 1069 21.46 -22.66 26.15
N TRP A 1070 20.15 -22.49 26.06
CA TRP A 1070 19.19 -22.99 27.06
C TRP A 1070 19.27 -24.51 27.20
N ALA A 1071 19.16 -25.23 26.09
CA ALA A 1071 19.22 -26.70 26.09
C ALA A 1071 20.57 -27.25 26.61
N LYS A 1072 21.68 -26.53 26.37
CA LYS A 1072 23.00 -26.88 26.89
C LYS A 1072 23.12 -26.60 28.39
N ALA A 1073 22.63 -25.45 28.84
CA ALA A 1073 22.69 -25.04 30.25
C ALA A 1073 21.82 -25.92 31.15
N LEU A 1074 20.66 -26.40 30.67
CA LEU A 1074 19.85 -27.37 31.42
C LEU A 1074 20.53 -28.74 31.58
N LYS A 1075 21.38 -29.15 30.63
CA LYS A 1075 22.08 -30.45 30.66
C LYS A 1075 23.40 -30.42 31.43
N ASN A 1076 24.15 -29.31 31.33
CA ASN A 1076 25.45 -29.13 31.97
C ASN A 1076 25.58 -27.67 32.43
N PRO A 1077 24.93 -27.30 33.56
CA PRO A 1077 24.93 -25.93 34.05
C PRO A 1077 26.33 -25.47 34.47
N GLU A 1078 27.16 -26.33 35.06
CA GLU A 1078 28.49 -25.98 35.58
C GLU A 1078 29.47 -25.48 34.52
N ALA A 1079 29.34 -25.95 33.28
CA ALA A 1079 30.15 -25.49 32.16
C ALA A 1079 29.60 -24.22 31.47
N MET A 1080 28.31 -23.91 31.69
CA MET A 1080 27.59 -22.95 30.85
C MET A 1080 27.22 -21.65 31.58
N VAL A 1081 26.99 -21.71 32.89
CA VAL A 1081 26.49 -20.60 33.71
C VAL A 1081 27.21 -20.47 35.05
N ASP A 1082 27.17 -19.26 35.61
CA ASP A 1082 27.79 -18.90 36.89
C ASP A 1082 26.76 -18.81 38.01
N TRP A 1083 25.50 -18.52 37.65
CA TRP A 1083 24.37 -18.39 38.56
C TRP A 1083 23.19 -19.23 38.09
N VAL A 1084 22.45 -19.82 39.03
CA VAL A 1084 21.22 -20.55 38.75
C VAL A 1084 20.12 -20.04 39.67
N ILE A 1085 19.01 -19.60 39.08
CA ILE A 1085 17.78 -19.25 39.77
C ILE A 1085 16.75 -20.33 39.48
N VAL A 1086 16.20 -20.93 40.53
CA VAL A 1086 15.27 -22.04 40.41
C VAL A 1086 14.29 -22.02 41.58
N ASP A 1087 13.03 -22.38 41.32
CA ASP A 1087 12.04 -22.69 42.33
C ASP A 1087 11.77 -24.21 42.38
N PRO A 1088 12.44 -24.97 43.26
CA PRO A 1088 12.27 -26.42 43.35
C PRO A 1088 10.87 -26.85 43.80
N GLY A 1089 10.08 -25.95 44.40
CA GLY A 1089 8.73 -26.23 44.86
C GLY A 1089 7.67 -26.10 43.77
N ASN A 1090 8.02 -25.50 42.63
CA ASN A 1090 7.09 -25.21 41.55
C ASN A 1090 7.23 -26.22 40.41
N ALA A 1091 6.24 -27.09 40.26
CA ALA A 1091 6.22 -28.11 39.20
C ALA A 1091 6.22 -27.53 37.77
N LYS A 1092 5.93 -26.23 37.59
CA LYS A 1092 6.00 -25.54 36.29
C LYS A 1092 7.36 -24.91 36.00
N ASP A 1093 8.30 -24.95 36.95
CA ASP A 1093 9.65 -24.43 36.74
C ASP A 1093 10.47 -25.44 35.92
N ILE A 1094 10.78 -25.08 34.68
CA ILE A 1094 11.52 -25.95 33.74
C ILE A 1094 12.96 -26.18 34.23
N VAL A 1095 13.58 -25.22 34.91
CA VAL A 1095 14.91 -25.40 35.51
C VAL A 1095 14.82 -26.45 36.61
N ALA A 1096 13.80 -26.37 37.47
CA ALA A 1096 13.58 -27.36 38.54
C ALA A 1096 13.26 -28.77 38.01
N GLN A 1097 12.60 -28.88 36.85
CA GLN A 1097 12.33 -30.16 36.20
C GLN A 1097 13.59 -30.87 35.70
N HIS A 1098 14.65 -30.13 35.35
CA HIS A 1098 15.87 -30.68 34.75
C HIS A 1098 17.06 -30.69 35.71
N ILE A 1099 17.10 -29.80 36.69
CA ILE A 1099 18.20 -29.65 37.64
C ILE A 1099 17.68 -29.98 39.05
N ASP A 1100 18.11 -31.14 39.56
CA ASP A 1100 17.89 -31.49 40.96
C ASP A 1100 18.94 -30.79 41.85
N VAL A 1101 18.50 -29.71 42.51
CA VAL A 1101 19.33 -28.91 43.42
C VAL A 1101 19.79 -29.68 44.67
N ASN A 1102 19.18 -30.82 44.97
CA ASN A 1102 19.56 -31.67 46.10
C ASN A 1102 20.54 -32.78 45.69
N SER A 1103 20.84 -32.91 44.39
CA SER A 1103 21.79 -33.90 43.91
C SER A 1103 23.23 -33.59 44.40
N PRO A 1104 24.03 -34.60 44.77
CA PRO A 1104 25.41 -34.39 45.18
C PRO A 1104 26.27 -33.72 44.08
N GLN A 1105 25.98 -34.02 42.81
CA GLN A 1105 26.68 -33.44 41.67
C GLN A 1105 26.46 -31.92 41.56
N PHE A 1106 25.22 -31.45 41.77
CA PHE A 1106 24.92 -30.02 41.73
C PHE A 1106 25.55 -29.29 42.92
N GLN A 1107 25.43 -29.85 44.14
CA GLN A 1107 25.97 -29.23 45.36
C GLN A 1107 27.51 -29.17 45.41
N GLN A 1108 28.20 -30.06 44.69
CA GLN A 1108 29.66 -29.96 44.50
C GLN A 1108 30.06 -28.72 43.68
N ASN A 1109 29.25 -28.38 42.68
CA ASN A 1109 29.57 -27.32 41.72
C ASN A 1109 28.93 -25.96 42.06
N PHE A 1110 27.84 -25.93 42.82
CA PHE A 1110 27.09 -24.73 43.16
C PHE A 1110 26.79 -24.64 44.65
N THR A 1111 26.92 -23.44 45.21
CA THR A 1111 26.55 -23.10 46.59
C THR A 1111 25.31 -22.21 46.61
N LEU A 1112 24.44 -22.44 47.60
CA LEU A 1112 23.24 -21.62 47.80
C LEU A 1112 23.68 -20.22 48.27
N ALA A 1113 23.46 -19.21 47.42
CA ALA A 1113 23.81 -17.83 47.70
C ALA A 1113 22.69 -17.10 48.46
N TYR A 1114 21.44 -17.34 48.05
CA TYR A 1114 20.27 -16.74 48.69
C TYR A 1114 19.04 -17.64 48.56
N LYS A 1115 18.16 -17.61 49.56
CA LYS A 1115 16.89 -18.36 49.57
C LYS A 1115 15.76 -17.45 50.01
N GLU A 1116 14.77 -17.29 49.15
CA GLU A 1116 13.56 -16.55 49.49
C GLU A 1116 12.62 -17.37 50.40
N HIS A 1117 11.80 -16.65 51.16
CA HIS A 1117 10.81 -17.25 52.05
C HIS A 1117 9.75 -18.07 51.28
N TYR A 1118 9.49 -17.71 50.02
CA TYR A 1118 8.41 -18.26 49.19
C TYR A 1118 8.86 -19.24 48.08
N GLY A 1119 10.09 -19.77 48.11
CA GLY A 1119 10.47 -20.94 47.31
C GLY A 1119 11.67 -20.75 46.37
N LEU A 1120 11.82 -19.57 45.77
CA LEU A 1120 12.93 -19.26 44.87
C LEU A 1120 14.29 -19.34 45.58
N ARG A 1121 15.26 -19.94 44.89
CA ARG A 1121 16.63 -20.13 45.36
C ARG A 1121 17.61 -19.64 44.32
N LEU A 1122 18.61 -18.87 44.78
CA LEU A 1122 19.72 -18.40 43.99
C LEU A 1122 20.98 -19.18 44.36
N TYR A 1123 21.60 -19.81 43.38
CA TYR A 1123 22.85 -20.54 43.52
C TYR A 1123 23.98 -19.84 42.76
N HIS A 1124 25.20 -19.91 43.30
CA HIS A 1124 26.42 -19.36 42.69
C HIS A 1124 27.45 -20.48 42.51
N ARG A 1125 28.17 -20.47 41.38
CA ARG A 1125 29.16 -21.49 41.04
C ARG A 1125 30.39 -21.42 41.95
N ASN A 1126 30.84 -22.59 42.39
CA ASN A 1126 32.04 -22.75 43.21
C ASN A 1126 33.31 -22.51 42.38
N GLY A 1127 34.37 -22.00 43.02
CA GLY A 1127 35.67 -21.75 42.36
C GLY A 1127 35.78 -20.40 41.63
N LEU A 1128 34.75 -19.55 41.69
CA LEU A 1128 34.78 -18.18 41.20
C LEU A 1128 35.30 -17.20 42.28
N PRO A 1129 35.76 -15.98 41.89
CA PRO A 1129 36.19 -14.95 42.83
C PRO A 1129 35.12 -14.63 43.88
N PRO A 1130 35.50 -14.20 45.09
CA PRO A 1130 34.55 -13.85 46.15
C PRO A 1130 33.58 -12.75 45.69
N LEU A 1131 32.32 -12.88 46.11
CA LEU A 1131 31.26 -11.95 45.72
C LEU A 1131 31.52 -10.56 46.34
N PRO A 1132 31.45 -9.48 45.54
CA PRO A 1132 31.50 -8.13 46.08
C PRO A 1132 30.30 -7.87 47.00
N THR A 1133 30.38 -6.84 47.84
CA THR A 1133 29.21 -6.32 48.55
C THR A 1133 29.13 -4.83 48.27
N ARG A 1134 28.05 -4.41 47.61
CA ARG A 1134 27.80 -3.01 47.23
C ARG A 1134 26.64 -2.43 48.05
N PRO A 1135 26.63 -1.12 48.33
CA PRO A 1135 25.47 -0.47 48.93
C PRO A 1135 24.28 -0.53 47.95
N ILE A 1136 23.08 -0.74 48.50
CA ILE A 1136 21.84 -0.72 47.71
C ILE A 1136 21.59 0.72 47.28
N SER A 1137 21.29 0.92 45.99
CA SER A 1137 20.89 2.23 45.50
C SER A 1137 19.60 2.68 46.20
N PRO A 1138 19.49 3.94 46.66
CA PRO A 1138 18.23 4.49 47.17
C PRO A 1138 17.07 4.35 46.19
N TYR A 1139 17.38 4.28 44.88
CA TYR A 1139 16.40 3.96 43.84
C TYR A 1139 15.79 2.57 44.02
N LEU A 1140 16.62 1.54 44.10
CA LEU A 1140 16.20 0.14 44.25
C LEU A 1140 15.46 -0.07 45.57
N ALA A 1141 15.98 0.48 46.67
CA ALA A 1141 15.33 0.40 47.98
C ALA A 1141 13.92 1.02 47.97
N SER A 1142 13.71 2.14 47.26
CA SER A 1142 12.38 2.77 47.14
C SER A 1142 11.43 2.04 46.19
N ALA A 1143 11.93 1.53 45.06
CA ALA A 1143 11.12 0.81 44.08
C ALA A 1143 10.53 -0.48 44.70
N HIS A 1144 11.31 -1.15 45.56
CA HIS A 1144 10.86 -2.30 46.35
C HIS A 1144 9.76 -2.00 47.38
N SER A 1145 9.42 -0.73 47.63
CA SER A 1145 8.41 -0.31 48.61
C SER A 1145 7.07 0.13 48.02
N LEU A 1146 6.96 0.19 46.68
CA LEU A 1146 5.78 0.75 45.99
C LEU A 1146 4.62 -0.25 45.87
N CYS A 1147 4.90 -1.55 45.67
CA CYS A 1147 3.88 -2.61 45.74
C CYS A 1147 3.60 -2.94 47.20
N LYS A 1148 2.44 -2.53 47.72
CA LYS A 1148 2.05 -2.84 49.09
C LYS A 1148 1.17 -4.07 49.10
N THR A 1149 1.61 -5.14 49.76
CA THR A 1149 0.68 -6.20 50.17
C THR A 1149 -0.28 -5.61 51.21
N GLY A 1150 -1.57 -5.93 51.12
CA GLY A 1150 -2.58 -5.55 52.11
C GLY A 1150 -2.34 -6.11 53.52
N THR A 1151 -1.17 -6.65 53.80
CA THR A 1151 -0.70 -7.08 55.11
C THR A 1151 0.58 -6.32 55.43
N THR A 1152 0.45 -5.35 56.34
CA THR A 1152 1.58 -4.76 57.08
C THR A 1152 2.54 -5.87 57.54
N GLY A 1153 3.79 -5.81 57.08
CA GLY A 1153 4.89 -6.68 57.49
C GLY A 1153 6.20 -6.14 56.97
#